data_AF-A0A8K0IYG6-F1
#
_entry.id   AF-A0A8K0IYG6-F1
#
_cell.length_a   1.000
_cell.length_b   1.000
_cell.length_c   1.000
_cell.angle_alpha   90.00
_cell.angle_beta   90.00
_cell.angle_gamma   90.00
#
_symmetry.space_group_name_H-M   'P 1'
#
loop_
_entity.id
_entity.type
_entity.pdbx_description
1 polymer ?
#
loop_
_entity_poly.entity_id
_entity_poly.type
_entity_poly.pdbx_seq_one_letter_code
_entity_poly.pdbx_strand_id
1 'polypeptide(L)'
;MAVAASAIGGGGEGEQPVRSKANNGGGGEGERRFDVSGRVTGFGNPDWARTHAPATSTSPVVLAAIDAGAICVGTTVMDEMAYSIDGENEHYGTPMNPCAPDRLPGGSSSGSAVAVAAKLVDFSLGTDTGGSVRVPAAYCGIFGFRPSHGIVSTTNVIPMAQSFDTVGDIINHENLGDYIYHKVPSLGKFMSNTSEHQTSGIPSLAAISHSMLLLQRCEFKANHVEWVNTIKPNLGPGISESVSKALSETCENVEWCRAIRTELHAALCALLEDHGVLAIPTVPGPPPKLHVEPSTLEPYHARAFSLLSIAGMCRFCQINIPLGMHDNLPVSVSLLARHGADHFLLNLAQALYPTLKEQASIAWELDAASISADIDHFLSVAGINREGQDQSHHDNPEIPETAIERSVSQLEEEITRYESIAGDWSRKSDEFSLLDAIHRISKLSATLSTIFPSKTKYVMAKKRAGAVVQRAMSFLEEEFRSLLENSITKPEPRRKISKSKKPHSLPGPNHNNASPTSPETASGSPKTDPIYPPAVVEKLRKIAGVMIAAGYETECCQVFSITRRNAFNDSLTKIGFQKMTINDIQKMQWESLEGEIAAWIKAFKHSITISFSYERELAASVFPSHQAIARSLFSNLARGVIIQLLNFVEAVAMTKYSAEKLFKVLDMYEALRDMTAEMDNLFPAELEGSPSLRTDLQLEISSIRSRLGEAAVAIFCDLESSIKADDSRIPVPSGAIHPLTRYVMNYLRYASEYKNTLEQVFQDHQKSDNKSSGNDKNNNNNDSRNCSPFAMQFIEAMDLLDSNLESKSKLYKDPALSYIFLMNNGRYIMKKIKGSSEIPELLGDSLIRRRSSDLRQYHKNYQREAWSKVLACFKDEGLQVKGNVSKQMVKERFKSFNAMFEEIHRRQSSWVVSDEQMQSELRVSVSAVIVPAYRSFLGRFRQYLSSDKHVKYGPEDLENYIDELFSGNPSVGMKKRT
;
A
#
# COMPACT_ATOMS: atom_id res chain seq x y z
N MET A 1 53.13 34.56 37.23
CA MET A 1 51.75 34.92 36.84
C MET A 1 51.04 35.54 38.04
N ALA A 2 50.17 36.52 37.83
CA ALA A 2 49.26 37.06 38.83
C ALA A 2 47.99 36.22 38.87
N VAL A 3 47.57 35.80 40.08
CA VAL A 3 46.45 34.88 40.29
C VAL A 3 45.46 35.44 41.30
N ALA A 4 44.17 35.37 40.98
CA ALA A 4 43.13 35.52 41.97
C ALA A 4 42.80 34.16 42.59
N ALA A 5 43.16 34.01 43.86
CA ALA A 5 42.88 32.86 44.70
C ALA A 5 42.83 33.35 46.15
N SER A 6 42.23 32.57 47.05
CA SER A 6 42.25 32.97 48.45
C SER A 6 43.57 32.57 49.11
N ALA A 7 44.51 33.54 49.32
CA ALA A 7 45.48 33.56 50.44
C ALA A 7 46.47 34.76 50.47
N ILE A 8 46.54 35.53 51.57
CA ILE A 8 47.76 36.32 51.92
C ILE A 8 47.99 36.37 53.44
N GLY A 9 49.23 36.05 53.83
CA GLY A 9 49.93 36.48 55.05
C GLY A 9 51.28 35.73 55.18
N GLY A 10 52.43 36.34 55.45
CA GLY A 10 52.78 37.76 55.44
C GLY A 10 54.10 38.05 56.19
N GLY A 11 54.99 38.87 55.60
CA GLY A 11 55.93 39.73 56.34
C GLY A 11 57.34 39.22 56.71
N GLY A 12 58.36 39.80 56.05
CA GLY A 12 59.76 39.84 56.48
C GLY A 12 60.69 40.11 55.28
N GLU A 13 61.40 41.25 55.14
CA GLU A 13 61.56 42.44 55.99
C GLU A 13 61.75 43.72 55.13
N GLY A 14 61.50 44.90 55.73
CA GLY A 14 61.84 46.25 55.20
C GLY A 14 60.83 46.86 54.20
N GLU A 15 60.30 48.08 54.36
CA GLU A 15 60.37 49.14 55.40
C GLU A 15 58.95 49.78 55.48
N GLN A 16 58.28 49.89 56.64
CA GLN A 16 58.32 50.96 57.66
C GLN A 16 57.62 52.31 57.25
N PRO A 17 56.86 53.00 58.16
CA PRO A 17 55.40 53.04 57.97
C PRO A 17 54.62 54.29 58.52
N VAL A 18 53.27 54.23 58.45
CA VAL A 18 52.25 54.96 59.25
C VAL A 18 52.04 56.49 59.04
N ARG A 19 50.81 56.88 58.62
CA ARG A 19 49.90 57.70 59.44
C ARG A 19 48.42 57.74 58.96
N SER A 20 47.52 57.42 59.89
CA SER A 20 46.04 57.49 59.82
C SER A 20 45.50 58.93 59.74
N LYS A 21 44.37 59.20 59.05
CA LYS A 21 42.96 59.23 59.55
C LYS A 21 42.06 59.77 58.41
N ALA A 22 40.75 59.55 58.28
CA ALA A 22 39.71 58.72 58.92
C ALA A 22 38.56 58.53 57.85
N ASN A 23 37.33 58.04 58.07
CA ASN A 23 36.52 57.68 59.25
C ASN A 23 35.40 56.69 58.84
N ASN A 24 34.95 55.83 59.76
CA ASN A 24 33.71 54.99 59.72
C ASN A 24 33.42 54.05 58.53
N GLY A 25 33.34 52.75 58.84
CA GLY A 25 32.41 51.81 58.17
C GLY A 25 33.06 50.62 57.44
N GLY A 26 33.03 49.44 58.05
CA GLY A 26 33.27 48.14 57.37
C GLY A 26 34.72 47.85 56.97
N GLY A 27 35.42 47.05 57.77
CA GLY A 27 36.60 46.34 57.28
C GLY A 27 36.17 45.29 56.24
N GLY A 28 36.84 45.24 55.08
CA GLY A 28 36.45 44.37 53.97
C GLY A 28 36.69 42.88 54.25
N GLU A 29 35.74 42.23 54.92
CA GLU A 29 35.69 40.77 55.09
C GLU A 29 34.93 40.11 53.93
N GLY A 30 35.46 40.31 52.72
CA GLY A 30 35.08 39.55 51.53
C GLY A 30 35.56 38.10 51.65
N GLU A 31 34.62 37.22 51.93
CA GLU A 31 34.19 36.16 50.98
C GLU A 31 35.28 35.33 50.28
N ARG A 32 35.24 34.01 50.53
CA ARG A 32 36.17 33.00 50.02
C ARG A 32 35.47 31.64 50.04
N ARG A 33 35.91 30.71 49.19
CA ARG A 33 35.58 29.27 49.27
C ARG A 33 36.81 28.37 49.47
N PHE A 34 38.01 28.84 49.11
CA PHE A 34 39.29 28.23 49.47
C PHE A 34 39.82 28.83 50.77
N ASP A 35 40.25 27.98 51.70
CA ASP A 35 40.78 28.41 52.98
C ASP A 35 42.17 29.04 52.90
N VAL A 36 42.41 29.96 53.83
CA VAL A 36 43.65 30.71 54.03
C VAL A 36 44.06 30.58 55.48
N SER A 37 45.29 30.16 55.74
CA SER A 37 45.82 30.18 57.12
C SER A 37 45.68 31.58 57.73
N GLY A 38 44.94 31.68 58.84
CA GLY A 38 44.70 32.92 59.57
C GLY A 38 43.57 33.82 59.04
N ARG A 39 42.73 33.38 58.08
CA ARG A 39 41.54 34.15 57.67
C ARG A 39 40.25 33.31 57.68
N VAL A 40 39.13 33.98 57.88
CA VAL A 40 37.78 33.37 57.76
C VAL A 40 37.39 33.21 56.29
N THR A 41 36.70 32.11 55.97
CA THR A 41 36.26 31.75 54.62
C THR A 41 34.75 31.92 54.52
N GLY A 42 34.29 33.01 53.89
CA GLY A 42 32.93 33.53 54.07
C GLY A 42 31.79 32.90 53.24
N PHE A 43 32.09 32.07 52.24
CA PHE A 43 31.09 31.35 51.42
C PHE A 43 29.91 32.20 50.89
N GLY A 44 30.19 33.45 50.54
CA GLY A 44 29.24 34.45 50.05
C GLY A 44 28.21 34.99 51.03
N ASN A 45 28.19 34.51 52.27
CA ASN A 45 27.19 34.91 53.25
C ASN A 45 27.85 35.52 54.51
N PRO A 46 27.42 36.71 54.97
CA PRO A 46 28.04 37.39 56.11
C PRO A 46 27.83 36.67 57.45
N ASP A 47 26.73 35.92 57.61
CA ASP A 47 26.51 35.10 58.80
C ASP A 47 27.39 33.85 58.82
N TRP A 48 27.72 33.27 57.67
CA TRP A 48 28.72 32.22 57.56
C TRP A 48 30.08 32.71 58.03
N ALA A 49 30.53 33.88 57.55
CA ALA A 49 31.76 34.50 58.04
C ALA A 49 31.71 34.79 59.56
N ARG A 50 30.59 35.34 60.06
CA ARG A 50 30.43 35.67 61.49
C ARG A 50 30.46 34.43 62.42
N THR A 51 30.12 33.25 61.92
CA THR A 51 29.95 32.03 62.73
C THR A 51 31.13 31.06 62.67
N HIS A 52 32.07 31.23 61.73
CA HIS A 52 33.21 30.33 61.55
C HIS A 52 34.53 30.97 61.99
N ALA A 53 35.41 30.16 62.59
CA ALA A 53 36.74 30.60 62.99
C ALA A 53 37.67 30.78 61.76
N PRO A 54 38.75 31.58 61.87
CA PRO A 54 39.77 31.64 60.83
C PRO A 54 40.38 30.27 60.55
N ALA A 55 40.60 29.94 59.28
CA ALA A 55 41.13 28.63 58.90
C ALA A 55 42.57 28.44 59.40
N THR A 56 42.89 27.22 59.83
CA THR A 56 44.21 26.88 60.41
C THR A 56 45.29 26.63 59.35
N SER A 57 44.91 26.40 58.10
CA SER A 57 45.82 26.06 57.00
C SER A 57 45.26 26.52 55.67
N THR A 58 46.13 26.93 54.75
CA THR A 58 45.75 27.27 53.37
C THR A 58 45.38 26.02 52.58
N SER A 59 44.48 26.14 51.59
CA SER A 59 44.12 25.01 50.72
C SER A 59 45.30 24.53 49.85
N PRO A 60 45.53 23.20 49.69
CA PRO A 60 46.66 22.67 48.92
C PRO A 60 46.70 23.13 47.47
N VAL A 61 45.56 23.42 46.83
CA VAL A 61 45.55 23.93 45.43
C VAL A 61 46.09 25.35 45.34
N VAL A 62 45.82 26.19 46.35
CA VAL A 62 46.37 27.56 46.40
C VAL A 62 47.87 27.52 46.68
N LEU A 63 48.32 26.61 47.56
CA LEU A 63 49.75 26.37 47.78
C LEU A 63 50.43 25.86 46.50
N ALA A 64 49.86 24.88 45.79
CA ALA A 64 50.42 24.36 44.55
C ALA A 64 50.57 25.45 43.46
N ALA A 65 49.62 26.38 43.36
CA ALA A 65 49.76 27.53 42.46
C ALA A 65 50.93 28.45 42.88
N ILE A 66 51.05 28.76 44.17
CA ILE A 66 52.14 29.60 44.71
C ILE A 66 53.51 28.92 44.52
N ASP A 67 53.62 27.62 44.80
CA ASP A 67 54.83 26.82 44.61
C ASP A 67 55.22 26.73 43.12
N ALA A 68 54.25 26.80 42.20
CA ALA A 68 54.46 26.94 40.76
C ALA A 68 54.83 28.37 40.30
N GLY A 69 55.05 29.32 41.22
CA GLY A 69 55.45 30.70 40.91
C GLY A 69 54.29 31.67 40.65
N ALA A 70 53.06 31.33 41.06
CA ALA A 70 51.96 32.28 41.07
C ALA A 70 52.08 33.29 42.23
N ILE A 71 51.71 34.54 41.96
CA ILE A 71 51.52 35.56 42.99
C ILE A 71 50.01 35.71 43.22
N CYS A 72 49.54 35.34 44.41
CA CYS A 72 48.16 35.55 44.81
C CYS A 72 47.91 37.05 45.08
N VAL A 73 47.15 37.72 44.21
CA VAL A 73 46.92 39.18 44.29
C VAL A 73 45.67 39.58 45.07
N GLY A 74 44.70 38.68 45.25
CA GLY A 74 43.44 39.01 45.92
C GLY A 74 42.40 37.89 45.90
N THR A 75 41.34 38.07 46.70
CA THR A 75 40.22 37.13 46.88
C THR A 75 38.95 37.76 46.33
N THR A 76 38.08 36.98 45.67
CA THR A 76 36.94 37.51 44.90
C THR A 76 35.58 37.15 45.51
N VAL A 77 34.60 38.02 45.26
CA VAL A 77 33.18 37.82 45.57
C VAL A 77 32.57 36.72 44.69
N MET A 78 31.55 36.03 45.21
CA MET A 78 30.78 34.95 44.60
C MET A 78 29.30 35.02 45.00
N ASP A 79 28.52 34.03 44.60
CA ASP A 79 27.12 33.89 44.98
C ASP A 79 27.00 33.23 46.35
N GLU A 80 25.96 33.61 47.11
CA GLU A 80 25.69 33.06 48.43
C GLU A 80 25.67 31.52 48.43
N MET A 81 26.48 30.91 49.30
CA MET A 81 26.60 29.47 49.47
C MET A 81 26.93 28.69 48.17
N ALA A 82 27.46 29.39 47.17
CA ALA A 82 27.62 28.91 45.80
C ALA A 82 26.33 28.35 45.15
N TYR A 83 25.15 28.71 45.66
CA TYR A 83 23.87 28.08 45.31
C TYR A 83 23.08 28.85 44.22
N SER A 84 23.77 29.60 43.36
CA SER A 84 23.19 30.29 42.21
C SER A 84 24.03 30.13 40.93
N ILE A 85 23.38 30.39 39.80
CA ILE A 85 23.94 30.41 38.44
C ILE A 85 24.08 31.85 37.91
N ASP A 86 23.62 32.85 38.66
CA ASP A 86 23.42 34.21 38.17
C ASP A 86 24.66 35.10 38.36
N GLY A 87 25.48 34.88 39.39
CA GLY A 87 26.65 35.74 39.65
C GLY A 87 26.34 36.95 40.53
N GLU A 88 25.16 36.99 41.16
CA GLU A 88 24.66 38.07 42.02
C GLU A 88 24.80 37.76 43.51
N ASN A 89 25.12 38.80 44.28
CA ASN A 89 25.21 38.73 45.74
C ASN A 89 24.58 39.99 46.36
N GLU A 90 23.48 39.83 47.10
CA GLU A 90 22.74 40.93 47.74
C GLU A 90 23.56 41.64 48.84
N HIS A 91 24.52 40.94 49.45
CA HIS A 91 25.32 41.44 50.58
C HIS A 91 26.60 42.17 50.14
N TYR A 92 27.23 41.72 49.05
CA TYR A 92 28.52 42.24 48.57
C TYR A 92 28.44 42.94 47.20
N GLY A 93 27.31 42.81 46.49
CA GLY A 93 27.06 43.39 45.18
C GLY A 93 27.55 42.54 44.01
N THR A 94 26.89 42.68 42.87
CA THR A 94 27.21 41.98 41.61
C THR A 94 28.41 42.64 40.89
N PRO A 95 29.51 41.92 40.58
CA PRO A 95 30.63 42.50 39.84
C PRO A 95 30.26 42.74 38.37
N MET A 96 30.60 43.92 37.84
CA MET A 96 30.28 44.31 36.46
C MET A 96 31.00 43.42 35.43
N ASN A 97 30.23 42.81 34.53
CA ASN A 97 30.77 41.96 33.45
C ASN A 97 31.54 42.83 32.42
N PRO A 98 32.86 42.63 32.22
CA PRO A 98 33.67 43.47 31.33
C PRO A 98 33.30 43.37 29.85
N CYS A 99 32.68 42.26 29.43
CA CYS A 99 32.26 42.05 28.04
C CYS A 99 30.83 42.54 27.77
N ALA A 100 30.01 42.67 28.81
CA ALA A 100 28.62 43.12 28.71
C ALA A 100 28.20 43.85 30.01
N PRO A 101 28.52 45.14 30.18
CA PRO A 101 28.34 45.85 31.46
C PRO A 101 26.91 45.95 32.00
N ASP A 102 25.89 45.72 31.15
CA ASP A 102 24.47 45.65 31.49
C ASP A 102 23.97 44.23 31.79
N ARG A 103 24.87 43.24 31.85
CA ARG A 103 24.56 41.81 32.05
C ARG A 103 25.29 41.23 33.24
N LEU A 104 24.71 40.13 33.70
CA LEU A 104 25.25 39.37 34.80
C LEU A 104 26.63 38.75 34.47
N PRO A 105 27.52 38.63 35.46
CA PRO A 105 28.82 37.97 35.32
C PRO A 105 28.72 36.45 35.37
N GLY A 106 27.64 35.87 35.91
CA GLY A 106 27.36 34.44 35.90
C GLY A 106 28.02 33.63 37.03
N GLY A 107 27.20 32.86 37.74
CA GLY A 107 27.53 31.81 38.71
C GLY A 107 28.47 32.17 39.86
N SER A 108 28.68 31.19 40.76
CA SER A 108 29.46 31.38 41.99
C SER A 108 30.99 31.50 41.81
N SER A 109 31.50 31.81 40.63
CA SER A 109 32.88 32.32 40.45
C SER A 109 32.87 33.62 39.63
N SER A 110 31.75 34.37 39.67
CA SER A 110 31.54 35.66 39.01
C SER A 110 32.70 36.62 39.18
N GLY A 111 33.10 36.91 40.43
CA GLY A 111 34.24 37.80 40.70
C GLY A 111 35.58 37.26 40.17
N SER A 112 35.77 35.94 40.14
CA SER A 112 36.98 35.29 39.59
C SER A 112 37.04 35.40 38.06
N ALA A 113 35.91 35.29 37.37
CA ALA A 113 35.82 35.50 35.93
C ALA A 113 35.96 36.96 35.53
N VAL A 114 35.26 37.87 36.23
CA VAL A 114 35.38 39.31 35.99
C VAL A 114 36.83 39.78 36.15
N ALA A 115 37.58 39.27 37.13
CA ALA A 115 38.99 39.60 37.30
C ALA A 115 39.88 39.18 36.11
N VAL A 116 39.62 38.01 35.51
CA VAL A 116 40.37 37.50 34.34
C VAL A 116 39.95 38.23 33.05
N ALA A 117 38.65 38.43 32.84
CA ALA A 117 38.13 39.16 31.67
C ALA A 117 38.57 40.63 31.66
N ALA A 118 38.61 41.28 32.83
CA ALA A 118 39.13 42.64 32.99
C ALA A 118 40.67 42.73 32.93
N LYS A 119 41.37 41.61 32.70
CA LYS A 119 42.85 41.51 32.65
C LYS A 119 43.54 42.02 33.93
N LEU A 120 42.89 41.85 35.09
CA LEU A 120 43.47 42.16 36.40
C LEU A 120 44.38 41.04 36.92
N VAL A 121 44.19 39.82 36.42
CA VAL A 121 44.99 38.62 36.69
C VAL A 121 45.15 37.79 35.41
N ASP A 122 46.21 36.98 35.36
CA ASP A 122 46.48 36.07 34.24
C ASP A 122 45.50 34.88 34.26
N PHE A 123 45.22 34.37 35.47
CA PHE A 123 44.22 33.34 35.72
C PHE A 123 43.60 33.45 37.13
N SER A 124 42.49 32.74 37.36
CA SER A 124 41.87 32.64 38.68
C SER A 124 41.40 31.22 39.00
N LEU A 125 41.38 30.87 40.28
CA LEU A 125 40.86 29.59 40.78
C LEU A 125 39.38 29.73 41.14
N GLY A 126 38.54 28.88 40.53
CA GLY A 126 37.13 28.75 40.86
C GLY A 126 36.76 27.33 41.29
N THR A 127 35.51 27.14 41.66
CA THR A 127 34.95 25.82 41.99
C THR A 127 33.75 25.56 41.10
N ASP A 128 33.66 24.39 40.46
CA ASP A 128 32.53 24.00 39.60
C ASP A 128 31.81 22.79 40.20
N THR A 129 30.60 23.02 40.69
CA THR A 129 29.68 22.00 41.20
C THR A 129 28.65 21.63 40.14
N GLY A 130 27.94 22.63 39.59
CA GLY A 130 26.96 22.46 38.50
C GLY A 130 27.22 23.33 37.26
N GLY A 131 28.27 24.14 37.24
CA GLY A 131 28.48 25.20 36.25
C GLY A 131 29.34 26.35 36.73
N SER A 132 29.64 26.42 38.02
CA SER A 132 30.19 27.60 38.69
C SER A 132 31.59 28.06 38.26
N VAL A 133 32.31 27.36 37.37
CA VAL A 133 33.47 27.90 36.63
C VAL A 133 33.09 28.23 35.19
N ARG A 134 32.37 27.31 34.53
CA ARG A 134 32.04 27.39 33.09
C ARG A 134 31.03 28.48 32.75
N VAL A 135 30.02 28.71 33.58
CA VAL A 135 28.99 29.75 33.41
C VAL A 135 29.62 31.15 33.51
N PRO A 136 30.34 31.50 34.60
CA PRO A 136 31.07 32.78 34.67
C PRO A 136 31.98 33.01 33.47
N ALA A 137 32.75 31.99 33.09
CA ALA A 137 33.67 32.10 31.97
C ALA A 137 32.94 32.36 30.64
N ALA A 138 31.84 31.65 30.38
CA ALA A 138 31.01 31.86 29.19
C ALA A 138 30.37 33.26 29.15
N TYR A 139 29.87 33.76 30.28
CA TYR A 139 29.25 35.09 30.35
C TYR A 139 30.27 36.22 30.21
N CYS A 140 31.50 36.02 30.71
CA CYS A 140 32.60 36.99 30.60
C CYS A 140 33.54 36.75 29.40
N GLY A 141 33.19 35.92 28.42
CA GLY A 141 33.93 35.78 27.15
C GLY A 141 35.33 35.16 27.27
N ILE A 142 35.56 34.32 28.28
CA ILE A 142 36.86 33.72 28.63
C ILE A 142 36.74 32.19 28.78
N PHE A 143 37.87 31.50 28.91
CA PHE A 143 37.87 30.04 29.09
C PHE A 143 37.67 29.67 30.56
N GLY A 144 36.83 28.66 30.82
CA GLY A 144 36.64 28.06 32.14
C GLY A 144 36.83 26.56 32.07
N PHE A 145 37.84 26.04 32.79
CA PHE A 145 38.20 24.63 32.80
C PHE A 145 37.68 23.93 34.05
N ARG A 146 36.84 22.90 33.86
CA ARG A 146 36.40 21.99 34.91
C ARG A 146 37.14 20.65 34.77
N PRO A 147 38.11 20.31 35.64
CA PRO A 147 38.76 19.00 35.59
C PRO A 147 37.83 17.88 36.04
N SER A 148 38.26 16.63 35.83
CA SER A 148 37.54 15.46 36.35
C SER A 148 37.54 15.47 37.88
N HIS A 149 36.44 14.98 38.47
CA HIS A 149 36.26 14.97 39.93
C HIS A 149 37.38 14.19 40.64
N GLY A 150 37.89 14.76 41.72
CA GLY A 150 38.98 14.20 42.51
C GLY A 150 40.41 14.40 41.98
N ILE A 151 40.63 14.91 40.75
CA ILE A 151 42.00 15.17 40.23
C ILE A 151 42.69 16.29 41.01
N VAL A 152 41.96 17.39 41.29
CA VAL A 152 42.46 18.51 42.09
C VAL A 152 41.86 18.41 43.49
N SER A 153 42.71 18.54 44.52
CA SER A 153 42.29 18.37 45.91
C SER A 153 41.34 19.49 46.35
N THR A 154 40.15 19.09 46.82
CA THR A 154 39.16 19.95 47.49
C THR A 154 39.40 20.09 49.00
N THR A 155 40.59 19.70 49.49
CA THR A 155 40.94 19.83 50.91
C THR A 155 41.01 21.30 51.32
N ASN A 156 40.39 21.66 52.45
CA ASN A 156 40.23 23.05 52.90
C ASN A 156 39.56 23.95 51.82
N VAL A 157 38.59 23.39 51.11
CA VAL A 157 37.65 24.11 50.24
C VAL A 157 36.25 23.85 50.79
N ILE A 158 35.45 24.90 51.01
CA ILE A 158 34.11 24.74 51.57
C ILE A 158 33.23 23.96 50.58
N PRO A 159 32.66 22.81 50.98
CA PRO A 159 31.84 22.00 50.09
C PRO A 159 30.44 22.62 49.94
N MET A 160 29.96 22.67 48.71
CA MET A 160 28.55 22.93 48.37
C MET A 160 27.87 21.58 48.20
N ALA A 161 28.48 20.70 47.40
CA ALA A 161 28.10 19.30 47.28
C ALA A 161 29.36 18.47 46.95
N GLN A 162 29.97 17.88 47.99
CA GLN A 162 31.30 17.25 47.92
C GLN A 162 31.44 16.18 46.82
N SER A 163 30.35 15.48 46.47
CA SER A 163 30.31 14.48 45.38
C SER A 163 30.32 15.06 43.97
N PHE A 164 30.19 16.38 43.82
CA PHE A 164 30.14 17.11 42.55
C PHE A 164 31.20 18.21 42.45
N ASP A 165 31.60 18.78 43.59
CA ASP A 165 32.59 19.86 43.71
C ASP A 165 33.93 19.51 43.06
N THR A 166 34.37 20.38 42.15
CA THR A 166 35.69 20.33 41.51
C THR A 166 36.35 21.70 41.57
N VAL A 167 37.68 21.76 41.71
CA VAL A 167 38.44 23.01 41.59
C VAL A 167 38.87 23.16 40.14
N GLY A 168 38.64 24.32 39.54
CA GLY A 168 38.91 24.58 38.13
C GLY A 168 39.49 25.97 37.89
N ASP A 169 40.04 26.17 36.70
CA ASP A 169 40.77 27.38 36.32
C ASP A 169 39.95 28.25 35.36
N ILE A 170 40.14 29.57 35.44
CA ILE A 170 39.58 30.54 34.50
C ILE A 170 40.73 31.33 33.87
N ILE A 171 40.80 31.37 32.53
CA ILE A 171 41.92 31.95 31.75
C ILE A 171 41.44 32.77 30.55
N ASN A 172 42.20 33.78 30.15
CA ASN A 172 41.86 34.65 29.00
C ASN A 172 42.32 34.06 27.65
N HIS A 173 41.87 34.63 26.53
CA HIS A 173 42.26 34.24 25.17
C HIS A 173 43.10 35.34 24.47
N GLU A 174 44.02 34.93 23.60
CA GLU A 174 44.92 35.83 22.87
C GLU A 174 44.62 35.76 21.35
N ASN A 175 44.43 36.91 20.70
CA ASN A 175 44.26 36.95 19.25
C ASN A 175 45.64 36.96 18.56
N LEU A 176 45.97 35.91 17.81
CA LEU A 176 47.25 35.79 17.11
C LEU A 176 47.55 36.97 16.17
N GLY A 177 46.52 37.52 15.51
CA GLY A 177 46.69 38.65 14.60
C GLY A 177 47.12 39.93 15.33
N ASP A 178 46.52 40.19 16.48
CA ASP A 178 46.80 41.35 17.33
C ASP A 178 48.12 41.17 18.10
N TYR A 179 48.38 39.94 18.58
CA TYR A 179 49.66 39.57 19.19
C TYR A 179 50.83 39.84 18.23
N ILE A 180 50.73 39.37 16.98
CA ILE A 180 51.71 39.63 15.94
C ILE A 180 51.84 41.14 15.68
N TYR A 181 50.73 41.87 15.56
CA TYR A 181 50.74 43.31 15.35
C TYR A 181 51.50 44.06 16.45
N HIS A 182 51.31 43.68 17.72
CA HIS A 182 51.96 44.32 18.86
C HIS A 182 53.41 43.85 19.11
N LYS A 183 53.79 42.64 18.67
CA LYS A 183 55.11 42.05 18.94
C LYS A 183 56.09 42.12 17.76
N VAL A 184 55.62 42.49 16.56
CA VAL A 184 56.43 42.60 15.32
C VAL A 184 56.44 44.05 14.81
N PRO A 185 57.16 44.98 15.46
CA PRO A 185 57.09 46.41 15.15
C PRO A 185 57.47 46.76 13.70
N SER A 186 58.37 46.01 13.05
CA SER A 186 58.75 46.25 11.64
C SER A 186 57.59 46.02 10.67
N LEU A 187 56.51 45.34 11.09
CA LEU A 187 55.32 45.07 10.28
C LEU A 187 54.56 46.37 9.92
N GLY A 188 54.65 47.41 10.76
CA GLY A 188 53.95 48.68 10.56
C GLY A 188 54.22 49.34 9.20
N LYS A 189 55.43 49.15 8.63
CA LYS A 189 55.80 49.66 7.30
C LYS A 189 54.99 49.05 6.15
N PHE A 190 54.45 47.86 6.33
CA PHE A 190 53.65 47.16 5.32
C PHE A 190 52.14 47.37 5.52
N MET A 191 51.72 47.66 6.75
CA MET A 191 50.32 47.91 7.08
C MET A 191 49.82 49.31 6.67
N SER A 192 50.72 50.26 6.41
CA SER A 192 50.34 51.59 5.87
C SER A 192 49.98 51.59 4.38
N ASN A 193 50.28 50.51 3.65
CA ASN A 193 50.14 50.44 2.19
C ASN A 193 49.03 49.49 1.70
N THR A 194 48.32 48.80 2.59
CA THR A 194 47.13 48.01 2.23
C THR A 194 45.96 48.93 1.92
N SER A 195 45.61 49.07 0.65
CA SER A 195 44.40 49.78 0.23
C SER A 195 43.14 49.03 0.64
N GLU A 196 42.03 49.77 0.82
CA GLU A 196 40.74 49.25 1.32
C GLU A 196 40.15 48.11 0.46
N HIS A 197 40.67 47.90 -0.76
CA HIS A 197 40.25 46.87 -1.70
C HIS A 197 40.94 45.49 -1.52
N GLN A 198 41.83 45.30 -0.53
CA GLN A 198 42.45 43.99 -0.22
C GLN A 198 41.89 43.29 1.04
N THR A 199 40.69 43.66 1.47
CA THR A 199 40.07 43.27 2.75
C THR A 199 39.43 41.86 2.75
N SER A 200 40.19 40.83 2.35
CA SER A 200 39.85 39.43 2.67
C SER A 200 41.01 38.73 3.40
N GLY A 201 41.18 39.02 4.68
CA GLY A 201 42.21 38.40 5.53
C GLY A 201 42.50 39.19 6.80
N ILE A 202 43.24 38.57 7.73
CA ILE A 202 43.77 39.24 8.94
C ILE A 202 44.93 40.16 8.51
N PRO A 203 44.89 41.49 8.77
CA PRO A 203 45.85 42.44 8.20
C PRO A 203 47.32 42.14 8.51
N SER A 204 47.64 41.72 9.73
CA SER A 204 49.00 41.38 10.13
C SER A 204 49.53 40.13 9.41
N LEU A 205 48.69 39.11 9.21
CA LEU A 205 49.05 37.92 8.42
C LEU A 205 49.20 38.23 6.93
N ALA A 206 48.37 39.11 6.37
CA ALA A 206 48.49 39.59 5.00
C ALA A 206 49.82 40.35 4.79
N ALA A 207 50.23 41.18 5.76
CA ALA A 207 51.51 41.88 5.73
C ALA A 207 52.72 40.92 5.85
N ILE A 208 52.65 39.86 6.68
CA ILE A 208 53.67 38.80 6.73
C ILE A 208 53.77 38.08 5.38
N SER A 209 52.64 37.72 4.78
CA SER A 209 52.55 37.09 3.45
C SER A 209 53.20 37.96 2.37
N HIS A 210 52.88 39.25 2.35
CA HIS A 210 53.50 40.21 1.42
C HIS A 210 55.01 40.31 1.62
N SER A 211 55.48 40.38 2.88
CA SER A 211 56.90 40.39 3.24
C SER A 211 57.63 39.11 2.79
N MET A 212 57.01 37.94 2.95
CA MET A 212 57.55 36.67 2.46
C MET A 212 57.66 36.65 0.93
N LEU A 213 56.63 37.09 0.21
CA LEU A 213 56.61 37.10 -1.26
C LEU A 213 57.67 38.04 -1.83
N LEU A 214 57.92 39.20 -1.20
CA LEU A 214 59.02 40.11 -1.57
C LEU A 214 60.39 39.48 -1.36
N LEU A 215 60.62 38.79 -0.23
CA LEU A 215 61.86 38.04 0.02
C LEU A 215 62.07 36.96 -1.05
N GLN A 216 61.05 36.15 -1.31
CA GLN A 216 61.11 35.09 -2.32
C GLN A 216 61.44 35.63 -3.72
N ARG A 217 60.85 36.76 -4.13
CA ARG A 217 61.18 37.40 -5.42
C ARG A 217 62.63 37.89 -5.47
N CYS A 218 63.12 38.54 -4.42
CA CYS A 218 64.48 39.04 -4.36
C CYS A 218 65.51 37.90 -4.34
N GLU A 219 65.26 36.84 -3.57
CA GLU A 219 66.11 35.64 -3.51
C GLU A 219 66.06 34.86 -4.84
N PHE A 220 64.89 34.71 -5.47
CA PHE A 220 64.75 34.12 -6.80
C PHE A 220 65.54 34.91 -7.86
N LYS A 221 65.41 36.24 -7.87
CA LYS A 221 66.17 37.13 -8.75
C LYS A 221 67.67 36.94 -8.55
N ALA A 222 68.16 36.96 -7.31
CA ALA A 222 69.57 36.77 -7.00
C ALA A 222 70.12 35.41 -7.49
N ASN A 223 69.33 34.34 -7.37
CA ASN A 223 69.76 32.99 -7.72
C ASN A 223 69.59 32.62 -9.21
N HIS A 224 68.65 33.25 -9.93
CA HIS A 224 68.22 32.78 -11.24
C HIS A 224 68.20 33.83 -12.37
N VAL A 225 68.44 35.11 -12.10
CA VAL A 225 68.40 36.18 -13.13
C VAL A 225 69.31 35.89 -14.33
N GLU A 226 70.54 35.41 -14.08
CA GLU A 226 71.50 35.09 -15.15
C GLU A 226 70.98 33.97 -16.06
N TRP A 227 70.47 32.88 -15.45
CA TRP A 227 69.91 31.75 -16.19
C TRP A 227 68.66 32.13 -16.99
N VAL A 228 67.71 32.87 -16.41
CA VAL A 228 66.49 33.30 -17.11
C VAL A 228 66.83 34.22 -18.29
N ASN A 229 67.75 35.17 -18.10
CA ASN A 229 68.17 36.09 -19.16
C ASN A 229 68.93 35.38 -20.29
N THR A 230 69.73 34.36 -19.96
CA THR A 230 70.56 33.61 -20.92
C THR A 230 69.75 32.60 -21.72
N ILE A 231 68.95 31.78 -21.03
CA ILE A 231 68.25 30.62 -21.62
C ILE A 231 66.87 31.01 -22.17
N LYS A 232 66.25 32.09 -21.66
CA LYS A 232 64.90 32.55 -22.04
C LYS A 232 63.88 31.39 -22.05
N PRO A 233 63.69 30.72 -20.90
CA PRO A 233 62.88 29.51 -20.80
C PRO A 233 61.45 29.73 -21.30
N ASN A 234 60.88 28.72 -21.94
CA ASN A 234 59.47 28.70 -22.33
C ASN A 234 58.60 28.47 -21.08
N LEU A 235 58.16 29.58 -20.46
CA LEU A 235 57.36 29.57 -19.23
C LEU A 235 55.86 29.58 -19.56
N GLY A 236 55.08 28.83 -18.77
CA GLY A 236 53.63 28.83 -18.88
C GLY A 236 52.98 30.19 -18.56
N PRO A 237 51.72 30.41 -18.99
CA PRO A 237 50.96 31.61 -18.64
C PRO A 237 50.86 31.78 -17.11
N GLY A 238 50.92 33.03 -16.64
CA GLY A 238 51.00 33.38 -15.21
C GLY A 238 52.39 33.21 -14.57
N ILE A 239 53.13 32.14 -14.89
CA ILE A 239 54.51 31.95 -14.41
C ILE A 239 55.46 32.96 -15.08
N SER A 240 55.32 33.18 -16.38
CA SER A 240 56.10 34.19 -17.12
C SER A 240 55.94 35.60 -16.51
N GLU A 241 54.73 35.96 -16.10
CA GLU A 241 54.44 37.24 -15.43
C GLU A 241 55.03 37.29 -14.02
N SER A 242 54.92 36.21 -13.25
CA SER A 242 55.47 36.11 -11.89
C SER A 242 57.00 36.21 -11.88
N VAL A 243 57.66 35.55 -12.85
CA VAL A 243 59.12 35.66 -13.05
C VAL A 243 59.49 37.07 -13.50
N SER A 244 58.75 37.66 -14.44
CA SER A 244 58.99 39.05 -14.88
C SER A 244 58.90 40.04 -13.72
N LYS A 245 57.85 39.92 -12.87
CA LYS A 245 57.69 40.70 -11.63
C LYS A 245 58.87 40.51 -10.68
N ALA A 246 59.33 39.27 -10.48
CA ALA A 246 60.50 38.99 -9.65
C ALA A 246 61.79 39.62 -10.21
N LEU A 247 62.00 39.62 -11.53
CA LEU A 247 63.17 40.24 -12.17
C LEU A 247 63.12 41.78 -12.10
N SER A 248 61.94 42.39 -12.17
CA SER A 248 61.78 43.85 -12.01
C SER A 248 61.83 44.35 -10.56
N GLU A 249 61.66 43.47 -9.57
CA GLU A 249 61.59 43.82 -8.14
C GLU A 249 62.85 44.56 -7.64
N THR A 250 62.68 45.63 -6.85
CA THR A 250 63.80 46.35 -6.21
C THR A 250 64.04 45.83 -4.81
N CYS A 251 65.31 45.57 -4.46
CA CYS A 251 65.66 44.93 -3.19
C CYS A 251 65.66 45.89 -1.98
N GLU A 252 65.11 47.10 -2.11
CA GLU A 252 65.14 48.16 -1.09
C GLU A 252 64.39 47.79 0.20
N ASN A 253 63.37 46.93 0.10
CA ASN A 253 62.57 46.47 1.24
C ASN A 253 63.07 45.15 1.87
N VAL A 254 64.16 44.55 1.36
CA VAL A 254 64.64 43.23 1.82
C VAL A 254 65.06 43.24 3.29
N GLU A 255 65.75 44.29 3.76
CA GLU A 255 66.16 44.37 5.17
C GLU A 255 64.96 44.49 6.13
N TRP A 256 63.92 45.22 5.75
CA TRP A 256 62.67 45.28 6.52
C TRP A 256 61.97 43.92 6.60
N CYS A 257 61.99 43.16 5.51
CA CYS A 257 61.44 41.80 5.52
C CYS A 257 62.29 40.83 6.37
N ARG A 258 63.61 41.00 6.39
CA ARG A 258 64.52 40.25 7.29
C ARG A 258 64.28 40.60 8.76
N ALA A 259 63.99 41.87 9.08
CA ALA A 259 63.62 42.31 10.42
C ALA A 259 62.30 41.67 10.87
N ILE A 260 61.23 41.77 10.06
CA ILE A 260 59.93 41.10 10.31
C ILE A 260 60.11 39.61 10.56
N ARG A 261 60.93 38.93 9.73
CA ARG A 261 61.22 37.50 9.89
C ARG A 261 61.86 37.17 11.25
N THR A 262 62.73 38.05 11.74
CA THR A 262 63.46 37.87 13.00
C THR A 262 62.59 38.18 14.21
N GLU A 263 61.84 39.28 14.15
CA GLU A 263 60.87 39.69 15.17
C GLU A 263 59.73 38.67 15.33
N LEU A 264 59.14 38.20 14.22
CA LEU A 264 58.09 37.18 14.23
C LEU A 264 58.59 35.84 14.81
N HIS A 265 59.82 35.43 14.46
CA HIS A 265 60.44 34.25 15.05
C HIS A 265 60.57 34.39 16.57
N ALA A 266 61.07 35.53 17.08
CA ALA A 266 61.21 35.77 18.51
C ALA A 266 59.84 35.82 19.22
N ALA A 267 58.87 36.53 18.65
CA ALA A 267 57.52 36.65 19.19
C ALA A 267 56.82 35.28 19.30
N LEU A 268 56.84 34.47 18.25
CA LEU A 268 56.20 33.15 18.29
C LEU A 268 57.00 32.12 19.12
N CYS A 269 58.32 32.28 19.28
CA CYS A 269 59.10 31.48 20.24
C CYS A 269 58.70 31.78 21.69
N ALA A 270 58.43 33.05 22.01
CA ALA A 270 57.94 33.45 23.32
C ALA A 270 56.47 33.04 23.56
N LEU A 271 55.64 32.96 22.50
CA LEU A 271 54.25 32.53 22.62
C LEU A 271 54.07 31.02 22.81
N LEU A 272 54.89 30.19 22.14
CA LEU A 272 54.75 28.74 22.17
C LEU A 272 55.69 28.05 23.19
N GLU A 273 56.69 28.75 23.72
CA GLU A 273 57.69 28.20 24.65
C GLU A 273 58.30 26.88 24.13
N ASP A 274 58.26 25.79 24.92
CA ASP A 274 58.84 24.49 24.55
C ASP A 274 57.78 23.41 24.20
N HIS A 275 56.51 23.64 24.56
CA HIS A 275 55.41 22.65 24.44
C HIS A 275 54.13 23.20 23.80
N GLY A 276 54.09 24.49 23.46
CA GLY A 276 52.96 25.11 22.77
C GLY A 276 52.92 24.72 21.30
N VAL A 277 51.70 24.57 20.79
CA VAL A 277 51.42 24.27 19.37
C VAL A 277 50.32 25.19 18.88
N LEU A 278 50.55 25.80 17.72
CA LEU A 278 49.56 26.63 17.05
C LEU A 278 48.79 25.78 16.04
N ALA A 279 47.46 25.69 16.20
CA ALA A 279 46.56 25.05 15.25
C ALA A 279 45.94 26.08 14.29
N ILE A 280 46.07 25.87 12.98
CA ILE A 280 45.48 26.73 11.93
C ILE A 280 44.91 25.90 10.77
N PRO A 281 43.98 26.42 9.97
CA PRO A 281 43.68 25.85 8.66
C PRO A 281 44.95 25.86 7.78
N THR A 282 45.23 24.77 7.06
CA THR A 282 46.36 24.71 6.12
C THR A 282 46.13 25.64 4.91
N VAL A 283 44.88 25.74 4.48
CA VAL A 283 44.39 26.54 3.35
C VAL A 283 43.02 27.14 3.72
N PRO A 284 42.60 28.25 3.08
CA PRO A 284 41.44 29.04 3.53
C PRO A 284 40.08 28.51 3.03
N GLY A 285 40.04 27.31 2.43
CA GLY A 285 38.84 26.74 1.83
C GLY A 285 39.14 25.48 1.01
N PRO A 286 38.14 24.91 0.32
CA PRO A 286 38.31 23.72 -0.50
C PRO A 286 39.24 23.96 -1.71
N PRO A 287 39.83 22.90 -2.28
CA PRO A 287 40.62 23.01 -3.51
C PRO A 287 39.83 23.70 -4.64
N PRO A 288 40.39 24.72 -5.32
CA PRO A 288 39.73 25.36 -6.44
C PRO A 288 39.43 24.37 -7.58
N LYS A 289 38.31 24.58 -8.28
CA LYS A 289 37.91 23.74 -9.42
C LYS A 289 38.92 23.88 -10.58
N LEU A 290 39.00 22.83 -11.40
CA LEU A 290 39.75 22.89 -12.66
C LEU A 290 39.15 23.94 -13.61
N HIS A 291 40.00 24.56 -14.43
CA HIS A 291 39.62 25.57 -15.44
C HIS A 291 38.94 26.84 -14.90
N VAL A 292 39.18 27.19 -13.64
CA VAL A 292 38.76 28.47 -13.05
C VAL A 292 39.62 29.62 -13.60
N GLU A 293 38.98 30.74 -13.93
CA GLU A 293 39.64 31.94 -14.47
C GLU A 293 40.69 32.51 -13.49
N PRO A 294 41.93 32.80 -13.93
CA PRO A 294 43.03 33.18 -13.02
C PRO A 294 42.73 34.36 -12.09
N SER A 295 42.00 35.37 -12.57
CA SER A 295 41.59 36.54 -11.78
C SER A 295 40.69 36.18 -10.58
N THR A 296 39.91 35.11 -10.69
CA THR A 296 39.04 34.64 -9.59
C THR A 296 39.79 33.81 -8.55
N LEU A 297 41.02 33.38 -8.84
CA LEU A 297 41.90 32.67 -7.90
C LEU A 297 42.74 33.63 -7.02
N GLU A 298 42.93 34.89 -7.41
CA GLU A 298 43.79 35.83 -6.67
C GLU A 298 43.38 36.00 -5.19
N PRO A 299 42.08 36.14 -4.82
CA PRO A 299 41.69 36.27 -3.41
C PRO A 299 41.92 34.98 -2.62
N TYR A 300 41.78 33.80 -3.27
CA TYR A 300 42.07 32.51 -2.65
C TYR A 300 43.58 32.36 -2.38
N HIS A 301 44.42 32.69 -3.36
CA HIS A 301 45.88 32.69 -3.20
C HIS A 301 46.34 33.66 -2.11
N ALA A 302 45.81 34.89 -2.06
CA ALA A 302 46.16 35.87 -1.03
C ALA A 302 45.88 35.35 0.39
N ARG A 303 44.71 34.73 0.60
CA ARG A 303 44.35 34.08 1.88
C ARG A 303 45.21 32.86 2.18
N ALA A 304 45.53 32.03 1.18
CA ALA A 304 46.39 30.87 1.35
C ALA A 304 47.82 31.27 1.77
N PHE A 305 48.43 32.24 1.11
CA PHE A 305 49.75 32.74 1.51
C PHE A 305 49.73 33.43 2.89
N SER A 306 48.62 34.02 3.32
CA SER A 306 48.47 34.56 4.69
C SER A 306 48.57 33.48 5.78
N LEU A 307 48.16 32.24 5.49
CA LEU A 307 48.31 31.11 6.41
C LEU A 307 49.70 30.44 6.26
N LEU A 308 50.09 30.15 5.02
CA LEU A 308 51.34 29.43 4.70
C LEU A 308 52.61 30.22 5.04
N SER A 309 52.54 31.56 5.03
CA SER A 309 53.71 32.40 5.32
C SER A 309 54.15 32.40 6.78
N ILE A 310 53.28 31.99 7.71
CA ILE A 310 53.60 31.95 9.14
C ILE A 310 54.83 31.06 9.38
N ALA A 311 54.75 29.77 9.06
CA ALA A 311 55.86 28.82 9.25
C ALA A 311 57.11 29.21 8.46
N GLY A 312 56.96 29.67 7.21
CA GLY A 312 58.07 30.10 6.37
C GLY A 312 58.84 31.29 6.94
N MET A 313 58.14 32.24 7.57
CA MET A 313 58.75 33.43 8.18
C MET A 313 59.27 33.15 9.59
N CYS A 314 58.52 32.48 10.47
CA CYS A 314 59.04 32.14 11.81
C CYS A 314 60.00 30.93 11.82
N ARG A 315 60.20 30.24 10.70
CA ARG A 315 61.07 29.04 10.55
C ARG A 315 60.63 27.86 11.41
N PHE A 316 59.34 27.76 11.71
CA PHE A 316 58.78 26.72 12.57
C PHE A 316 58.53 25.43 11.78
N CYS A 317 58.45 24.31 12.49
CA CYS A 317 58.01 23.05 11.90
C CYS A 317 56.48 23.05 11.79
N GLN A 318 55.95 22.53 10.68
CA GLN A 318 54.52 22.53 10.37
C GLN A 318 54.12 21.17 9.80
N ILE A 319 53.05 20.57 10.32
CA ILE A 319 52.45 19.34 9.79
C ILE A 319 51.00 19.59 9.34
N ASN A 320 50.59 18.94 8.25
CA ASN A 320 49.20 18.91 7.78
C ASN A 320 48.54 17.58 8.16
N ILE A 321 47.46 17.63 8.94
CA ILE A 321 46.71 16.47 9.41
C ILE A 321 45.40 16.36 8.59
N PRO A 322 45.22 15.32 7.76
CA PRO A 322 43.98 15.11 7.00
C PRO A 322 42.88 14.54 7.90
N LEU A 323 41.80 15.30 8.07
CA LEU A 323 40.68 14.91 8.94
C LEU A 323 39.68 13.97 8.24
N GLY A 324 39.62 14.01 6.90
CA GLY A 324 38.80 13.13 6.08
C GLY A 324 38.18 13.88 4.90
N MET A 325 36.97 13.47 4.51
CA MET A 325 36.23 14.04 3.38
C MET A 325 34.93 14.68 3.88
N HIS A 326 34.73 15.97 3.60
CA HIS A 326 33.47 16.68 3.79
C HIS A 326 32.96 17.14 2.41
N ASP A 327 31.68 16.94 2.09
CA ASP A 327 31.13 17.23 0.75
C ASP A 327 31.95 16.61 -0.40
N ASN A 328 32.48 15.40 -0.22
CA ASN A 328 33.42 14.74 -1.14
C ASN A 328 34.73 15.52 -1.42
N LEU A 329 35.11 16.47 -0.56
CA LEU A 329 36.33 17.27 -0.65
C LEU A 329 37.23 17.05 0.58
N PRO A 330 38.56 17.04 0.43
CA PRO A 330 39.47 16.78 1.54
C PRO A 330 39.52 17.96 2.52
N VAL A 331 39.37 17.66 3.81
CA VAL A 331 39.51 18.64 4.91
C VAL A 331 40.75 18.30 5.74
N SER A 332 41.51 19.33 6.12
CA SER A 332 42.74 19.19 6.90
C SER A 332 42.98 20.39 7.82
N VAL A 333 43.59 20.12 8.97
CA VAL A 333 44.10 21.12 9.91
C VAL A 333 45.62 21.04 9.94
N SER A 334 46.29 22.16 10.24
CA SER A 334 47.72 22.21 10.40
C SER A 334 48.13 22.55 11.82
N LEU A 335 49.17 21.87 12.31
CA LEU A 335 49.80 22.14 13.60
C LEU A 335 51.22 22.68 13.37
N LEU A 336 51.57 23.77 14.04
CA LEU A 336 52.89 24.39 14.00
C LEU A 336 53.52 24.34 15.40
N ALA A 337 54.80 23.95 15.49
CA ALA A 337 55.58 24.02 16.72
C ALA A 337 56.91 24.74 16.49
N ARG A 338 57.54 25.18 17.58
CA ARG A 338 58.78 25.96 17.57
C ARG A 338 59.88 25.34 16.71
N HIS A 339 60.76 26.18 16.17
CA HIS A 339 61.94 25.76 15.41
C HIS A 339 62.75 24.69 16.18
N GLY A 340 62.95 23.51 15.58
CA GLY A 340 63.65 22.37 16.18
C GLY A 340 62.78 21.42 17.03
N ALA A 341 61.49 21.72 17.22
CA ALA A 341 60.54 20.88 17.95
C ALA A 341 59.91 19.77 17.08
N ASP A 342 60.51 19.43 15.95
CA ASP A 342 59.98 18.52 14.93
C ASP A 342 59.58 17.15 15.49
N HIS A 343 60.39 16.57 16.39
CA HIS A 343 60.09 15.29 17.03
C HIS A 343 58.87 15.37 17.97
N PHE A 344 58.74 16.47 18.71
CA PHE A 344 57.58 16.73 19.57
C PHE A 344 56.31 16.90 18.72
N LEU A 345 56.36 17.68 17.64
CA LEU A 345 55.22 17.90 16.75
C LEU A 345 54.75 16.60 16.06
N LEU A 346 55.68 15.75 15.62
CA LEU A 346 55.36 14.45 15.02
C LEU A 346 54.71 13.49 16.03
N ASN A 347 55.26 13.40 17.25
CA ASN A 347 54.70 12.55 18.31
C ASN A 347 53.29 13.04 18.72
N LEU A 348 53.09 14.36 18.85
CA LEU A 348 51.78 14.94 19.16
C LEU A 348 50.76 14.67 18.05
N ALA A 349 51.15 14.88 16.78
CA ALA A 349 50.27 14.59 15.65
C ALA A 349 49.87 13.12 15.59
N GLN A 350 50.81 12.19 15.85
CA GLN A 350 50.52 10.75 15.93
C GLN A 350 49.54 10.43 17.07
N ALA A 351 49.69 11.05 18.24
CA ALA A 351 48.80 10.84 19.38
C ALA A 351 47.39 11.40 19.16
N LEU A 352 47.27 12.59 18.55
CA LEU A 352 45.98 13.25 18.32
C LEU A 352 45.22 12.74 17.09
N TYR A 353 45.89 12.11 16.12
CA TYR A 353 45.29 11.74 14.83
C TYR A 353 43.97 10.94 14.93
N PRO A 354 43.85 9.89 15.77
CA PRO A 354 42.60 9.13 15.87
C PRO A 354 41.44 9.98 16.40
N THR A 355 41.69 10.73 17.48
CA THR A 355 40.69 11.58 18.15
C THR A 355 40.23 12.73 17.25
N LEU A 356 41.15 13.39 16.53
CA LEU A 356 40.82 14.46 15.59
C LEU A 356 39.92 13.96 14.45
N LYS A 357 40.15 12.73 13.97
CA LYS A 357 39.33 12.11 12.92
C LYS A 357 37.92 11.74 13.41
N GLU A 358 37.81 11.22 14.63
CA GLU A 358 36.53 10.91 15.28
C GLU A 358 35.69 12.18 15.49
N GLN A 359 36.29 13.22 16.09
CA GLN A 359 35.61 14.49 16.34
C GLN A 359 35.21 15.22 15.05
N ALA A 360 36.00 15.11 13.98
CA ALA A 360 35.62 15.64 12.66
C ALA A 360 34.35 14.96 12.11
N SER A 361 34.22 13.64 12.24
CA SER A 361 33.02 12.90 11.82
C SER A 361 31.77 13.37 12.58
N ILE A 362 31.88 13.53 13.90
CA ILE A 362 30.77 14.01 14.76
C ILE A 362 30.36 15.43 14.38
N ALA A 363 31.33 16.32 14.11
CA ALA A 363 31.05 17.70 13.70
C ALA A 363 30.28 17.78 12.36
N TRP A 364 30.53 16.85 11.43
CA TRP A 364 29.86 16.81 10.13
C TRP A 364 28.40 16.32 10.21
N GLU A 365 28.10 15.39 11.11
CA GLU A 365 26.73 14.93 11.36
C GLU A 365 25.84 16.04 11.97
N LEU A 366 26.44 16.95 12.75
CA LEU A 366 25.75 18.08 13.36
C LEU A 366 25.35 19.20 12.37
N ASP A 367 26.15 19.47 11.31
CA ASP A 367 25.82 20.50 10.29
C ASP A 367 24.54 20.12 9.51
N ALA A 368 24.38 18.84 9.15
CA ALA A 368 23.21 18.34 8.42
C ALA A 368 21.91 18.48 9.22
N ALA A 369 21.97 18.28 10.54
CA ALA A 369 20.84 18.49 11.45
C ALA A 369 20.46 19.98 11.56
N SER A 370 21.45 20.88 11.63
CA SER A 370 21.23 22.34 11.69
C SER A 370 20.52 22.86 10.45
N ILE A 371 20.97 22.46 9.25
CA ILE A 371 20.38 22.90 7.96
C ILE A 371 18.91 22.47 7.84
N SER A 372 18.57 21.28 8.34
CA SER A 372 17.18 20.80 8.39
C SER A 372 16.31 21.65 9.31
N ALA A 373 16.83 22.04 10.48
CA ALA A 373 16.14 22.89 11.44
C ALA A 373 15.92 24.32 10.90
N ASP A 374 16.89 24.89 10.17
CA ASP A 374 16.76 26.20 9.54
C ASP A 374 15.61 26.24 8.50
N ILE A 375 15.48 25.18 7.69
CA ILE A 375 14.37 25.07 6.72
C ILE A 375 13.03 24.88 7.44
N ASP A 376 12.95 24.02 8.46
CA ASP A 376 11.71 23.82 9.21
C ASP A 376 11.29 25.09 9.96
N HIS A 377 12.25 25.86 10.50
CA HIS A 377 12.01 27.17 11.09
C HIS A 377 11.47 28.15 10.04
N PHE A 378 12.13 28.30 8.88
CA PHE A 378 11.63 29.12 7.76
C PHE A 378 10.21 28.72 7.32
N LEU A 379 9.94 27.42 7.17
CA LEU A 379 8.63 26.90 6.78
C LEU A 379 7.55 27.11 7.85
N SER A 380 7.93 27.18 9.13
CA SER A 380 6.99 27.48 10.22
C SER A 380 6.59 28.96 10.23
N VAL A 381 7.56 29.89 10.16
CA VAL A 381 7.32 31.35 10.09
C VAL A 381 6.56 31.73 8.83
N ALA A 382 6.93 31.15 7.68
CA ALA A 382 6.22 31.33 6.41
C ALA A 382 4.78 30.77 6.42
N GLY A 383 4.48 29.80 7.29
CA GLY A 383 3.14 29.25 7.50
C GLY A 383 2.24 30.17 8.34
N ILE A 384 2.77 30.70 9.45
CA ILE A 384 2.04 31.58 10.39
C ILE A 384 1.52 32.84 9.67
N ASN A 385 2.34 33.43 8.78
CA ASN A 385 1.97 34.62 8.02
C ASN A 385 0.85 34.41 6.96
N ARG A 386 0.23 33.22 6.88
CA ARG A 386 -0.94 32.96 6.01
C ARG A 386 -2.30 33.03 6.72
N GLU A 387 -2.36 32.92 8.04
CA GLU A 387 -3.64 32.89 8.78
C GLU A 387 -4.08 34.29 9.28
N GLY A 388 -3.16 35.26 9.32
CA GLY A 388 -3.45 36.66 9.63
C GLY A 388 -3.62 37.52 8.38
N GLN A 389 -4.83 38.04 8.15
CA GLN A 389 -5.02 39.15 7.22
C GLN A 389 -4.53 40.46 7.85
N ASP A 390 -3.33 40.92 7.51
CA ASP A 390 -3.14 42.35 7.21
C ASP A 390 -1.87 42.63 6.38
N GLN A 391 -2.00 43.50 5.38
CA GLN A 391 -0.87 43.90 4.53
C GLN A 391 -0.21 45.17 5.08
N SER A 392 0.69 45.01 6.05
CA SER A 392 1.63 46.07 6.43
C SER A 392 3.04 45.52 6.66
N HIS A 393 4.02 46.32 6.23
CA HIS A 393 5.45 46.01 6.18
C HIS A 393 6.00 45.19 7.38
N HIS A 394 6.15 43.88 7.19
CA HIS A 394 7.07 43.04 7.96
C HIS A 394 8.08 42.40 7.01
N ASP A 395 9.33 42.30 7.48
CA ASP A 395 10.39 41.63 6.74
C ASP A 395 10.07 40.14 6.57
N ASN A 396 9.86 39.71 5.32
CA ASN A 396 9.72 38.29 5.03
C ASN A 396 11.00 37.56 5.46
N PRO A 397 10.89 36.40 6.15
CA PRO A 397 12.06 35.68 6.62
C PRO A 397 12.99 35.35 5.45
N GLU A 398 14.28 35.64 5.60
CA GLU A 398 15.30 35.25 4.63
C GLU A 398 15.89 33.89 5.01
N ILE A 399 16.06 33.03 4.01
CA ILE A 399 16.78 31.77 4.13
C ILE A 399 18.04 31.85 3.24
N PRO A 400 19.22 31.43 3.70
CA PRO A 400 20.42 31.42 2.87
C PRO A 400 20.23 30.55 1.62
N GLU A 401 20.57 31.07 0.44
CA GLU A 401 20.49 30.30 -0.82
C GLU A 401 21.38 29.05 -0.76
N THR A 402 22.48 29.11 -0.01
CA THR A 402 23.36 27.96 0.31
C THR A 402 22.65 26.86 1.09
N ALA A 403 21.72 27.17 2.01
CA ALA A 403 20.96 26.17 2.76
C ALA A 403 19.93 25.45 1.88
N ILE A 404 19.28 26.20 0.96
CA ILE A 404 18.40 25.63 -0.06
C ILE A 404 19.19 24.70 -0.99
N GLU A 405 20.28 25.19 -1.58
CA GLU A 405 21.09 24.43 -2.55
C GLU A 405 21.74 23.18 -1.93
N ARG A 406 22.20 23.25 -0.66
CA ARG A 406 22.69 22.07 0.07
C ARG A 406 21.60 21.02 0.24
N SER A 407 20.43 21.41 0.73
CA SER A 407 19.33 20.48 1.00
C SER A 407 18.78 19.83 -0.28
N VAL A 408 18.64 20.63 -1.35
CA VAL A 408 18.27 20.13 -2.68
C VAL A 408 19.31 19.15 -3.22
N SER A 409 20.62 19.42 -3.01
CA SER A 409 21.70 18.51 -3.44
C SER A 409 21.74 17.23 -2.59
N GLN A 410 21.52 17.30 -1.28
CA GLN A 410 21.43 16.14 -0.39
C GLN A 410 20.29 15.20 -0.82
N LEU A 411 19.09 15.74 -1.08
CA LEU A 411 17.98 14.94 -1.59
C LEU A 411 18.27 14.33 -2.96
N GLU A 412 18.93 15.07 -3.85
CA GLU A 412 19.33 14.60 -5.18
C GLU A 412 20.36 13.45 -5.10
N GLU A 413 21.30 13.50 -4.15
CA GLU A 413 22.23 12.40 -3.86
C GLU A 413 21.54 11.20 -3.21
N GLU A 414 20.60 11.40 -2.28
CA GLU A 414 19.85 10.31 -1.67
C GLU A 414 18.98 9.57 -2.69
N ILE A 415 18.22 10.29 -3.53
CA ILE A 415 17.44 9.68 -4.63
C ILE A 415 18.36 8.89 -5.55
N THR A 416 19.50 9.46 -5.98
CA THR A 416 20.47 8.77 -6.84
C THR A 416 21.05 7.52 -6.17
N ARG A 417 21.32 7.58 -4.85
CA ARG A 417 21.79 6.44 -4.06
C ARG A 417 20.75 5.31 -4.04
N TYR A 418 19.48 5.62 -3.81
CA TYR A 418 18.41 4.62 -3.81
C TYR A 418 18.11 4.07 -5.22
N GLU A 419 18.07 4.90 -6.26
CA GLU A 419 17.95 4.46 -7.67
C GLU A 419 19.10 3.51 -8.08
N SER A 420 20.32 3.72 -7.58
CA SER A 420 21.47 2.85 -7.90
C SER A 420 21.42 1.47 -7.24
N ILE A 421 20.68 1.32 -6.14
CA ILE A 421 20.57 0.06 -5.37
C ILE A 421 19.31 -0.67 -5.87
N ALA A 422 19.44 -1.30 -7.03
CA ALA A 422 18.35 -2.02 -7.65
C ALA A 422 17.78 -3.13 -6.74
N GLY A 423 16.57 -2.90 -6.21
CA GLY A 423 15.61 -3.98 -5.92
C GLY A 423 15.17 -4.24 -4.48
N ASP A 424 15.51 -3.42 -3.47
CA ASP A 424 14.92 -3.62 -2.12
C ASP A 424 14.84 -2.36 -1.24
N TRP A 425 13.93 -1.43 -1.58
CA TRP A 425 13.45 -0.38 -0.65
C TRP A 425 12.67 -0.97 0.54
N SER A 426 12.40 -2.28 0.62
CA SER A 426 11.52 -2.81 1.68
C SER A 426 12.21 -3.03 3.04
N ARG A 427 13.55 -2.95 3.12
CA ARG A 427 14.36 -3.54 4.19
C ARG A 427 15.24 -2.61 5.05
N LYS A 428 15.15 -1.28 4.96
CA LYS A 428 16.10 -0.36 5.63
C LYS A 428 15.47 0.54 6.70
N SER A 429 16.29 1.00 7.64
CA SER A 429 15.86 1.82 8.77
C SER A 429 15.65 3.30 8.40
N ASP A 430 16.32 3.76 7.34
CA ASP A 430 16.48 5.19 6.99
C ASP A 430 15.55 5.60 5.83
N GLU A 431 14.43 4.91 5.67
CA GLU A 431 13.46 5.15 4.59
C GLU A 431 12.53 6.34 4.91
N PHE A 432 12.25 6.59 6.20
CA PHE A 432 11.34 7.66 6.61
C PHE A 432 12.00 9.05 6.54
N SER A 433 13.30 9.16 6.81
CA SER A 433 14.05 10.42 6.69
C SER A 433 14.05 10.96 5.25
N LEU A 434 14.11 10.09 4.24
CA LEU A 434 14.02 10.49 2.84
C LEU A 434 12.59 10.96 2.47
N LEU A 435 11.54 10.29 2.96
CA LEU A 435 10.16 10.78 2.76
C LEU A 435 9.94 12.15 3.42
N ASP A 436 10.49 12.37 4.61
CA ASP A 436 10.44 13.65 5.31
C ASP A 436 11.26 14.73 4.57
N ALA A 437 12.42 14.40 4.01
CA ALA A 437 13.23 15.30 3.18
C ALA A 437 12.52 15.70 1.87
N ILE A 438 11.88 14.74 1.17
CA ILE A 438 11.05 15.01 -0.01
C ILE A 438 9.89 15.94 0.35
N HIS A 439 9.19 15.66 1.46
CA HIS A 439 8.08 16.51 1.92
C HIS A 439 8.56 17.93 2.25
N ARG A 440 9.67 18.07 2.98
CA ARG A 440 10.28 19.36 3.35
C ARG A 440 10.66 20.17 2.11
N ILE A 441 11.33 19.57 1.13
CA ILE A 441 11.79 20.27 -0.08
C ILE A 441 10.63 20.57 -1.04
N SER A 442 9.61 19.72 -1.12
CA SER A 442 8.36 20.02 -1.81
C SER A 442 7.65 21.23 -1.20
N LYS A 443 7.46 21.25 0.13
CA LYS A 443 6.87 22.37 0.86
C LYS A 443 7.69 23.66 0.71
N LEU A 444 9.02 23.56 0.72
CA LEU A 444 9.93 24.68 0.46
C LEU A 444 9.76 25.23 -0.97
N SER A 445 9.75 24.37 -1.98
CA SER A 445 9.55 24.74 -3.39
C SER A 445 8.20 25.44 -3.62
N ALA A 446 7.11 24.91 -3.03
CA ALA A 446 5.80 25.55 -3.06
C ALA A 446 5.79 26.90 -2.32
N THR A 447 6.43 26.98 -1.14
CA THR A 447 6.49 28.20 -0.32
C THR A 447 7.27 29.31 -1.06
N LEU A 448 8.47 29.01 -1.55
CA LEU A 448 9.27 29.92 -2.39
C LEU A 448 8.50 30.37 -3.65
N SER A 449 7.70 29.46 -4.24
CA SER A 449 6.87 29.77 -5.40
C SER A 449 5.78 30.80 -5.10
N THR A 450 5.18 30.73 -3.90
CA THR A 450 4.10 31.64 -3.46
C THR A 450 4.55 32.96 -2.86
N ILE A 451 5.62 32.97 -2.04
CA ILE A 451 6.07 34.17 -1.31
C ILE A 451 6.99 35.05 -2.18
N PHE A 452 7.75 34.44 -3.09
CA PHE A 452 8.69 35.15 -3.98
C PHE A 452 8.42 34.86 -5.46
N PRO A 453 7.23 35.20 -6.01
CA PRO A 453 6.89 34.92 -7.40
C PRO A 453 7.76 35.70 -8.41
N SER A 454 8.30 36.86 -8.02
CA SER A 454 8.96 37.83 -8.92
C SER A 454 10.33 38.34 -8.46
N LYS A 455 10.88 37.93 -7.30
CA LYS A 455 12.23 38.36 -6.85
C LYS A 455 13.34 37.53 -7.51
N THR A 456 14.34 38.20 -8.08
CA THR A 456 15.48 37.58 -8.77
C THR A 456 16.35 36.69 -7.87
N LYS A 457 16.38 36.95 -6.56
CA LYS A 457 17.31 36.34 -5.57
C LYS A 457 17.26 34.81 -5.47
N TYR A 458 16.12 34.16 -5.75
CA TYR A 458 15.98 32.70 -5.61
C TYR A 458 15.52 31.99 -6.90
N VAL A 459 15.65 32.64 -8.07
CA VAL A 459 15.09 32.11 -9.33
C VAL A 459 15.76 30.80 -9.77
N MET A 460 17.06 30.64 -9.52
CA MET A 460 17.78 29.40 -9.84
C MET A 460 17.47 28.29 -8.82
N ALA A 461 17.59 28.58 -7.52
CA ALA A 461 17.25 27.64 -6.45
C ALA A 461 15.80 27.12 -6.55
N LYS A 462 14.82 28.00 -6.86
CA LYS A 462 13.43 27.61 -7.12
C LYS A 462 13.29 26.64 -8.29
N LYS A 463 13.99 26.89 -9.42
CA LYS A 463 13.96 25.98 -10.57
C LYS A 463 14.61 24.63 -10.25
N ARG A 464 15.74 24.63 -9.54
CA ARG A 464 16.45 23.41 -9.15
C ARG A 464 15.64 22.58 -8.16
N ALA A 465 15.11 23.20 -7.11
CA ALA A 465 14.20 22.55 -6.16
C ALA A 465 12.97 21.96 -6.85
N GLY A 466 12.34 22.68 -7.78
CA GLY A 466 11.23 22.17 -8.58
C GLY A 466 11.59 20.94 -9.43
N ALA A 467 12.75 20.94 -10.08
CA ALA A 467 13.23 19.81 -10.88
C ALA A 467 13.56 18.56 -10.02
N VAL A 468 14.18 18.75 -8.84
CA VAL A 468 14.46 17.65 -7.90
C VAL A 468 13.16 17.10 -7.30
N VAL A 469 12.18 17.95 -6.98
CA VAL A 469 10.84 17.49 -6.56
C VAL A 469 10.15 16.69 -7.66
N GLN A 470 10.22 17.11 -8.94
CA GLN A 470 9.68 16.32 -10.05
C GLN A 470 10.33 14.93 -10.15
N ARG A 471 11.66 14.84 -10.07
CA ARG A 471 12.38 13.55 -10.04
C ARG A 471 11.97 12.71 -8.83
N ALA A 472 11.86 13.32 -7.66
CA ALA A 472 11.43 12.65 -6.43
C ALA A 472 10.01 12.06 -6.55
N MET A 473 9.08 12.77 -7.20
CA MET A 473 7.72 12.28 -7.40
C MET A 473 7.67 11.13 -8.40
N SER A 474 8.40 11.20 -9.52
CA SER A 474 8.53 10.06 -10.45
C SER A 474 9.17 8.84 -9.79
N PHE A 475 10.13 9.04 -8.89
CA PHE A 475 10.69 7.97 -8.06
C PHE A 475 9.63 7.36 -7.11
N LEU A 476 8.88 8.20 -6.39
CA LEU A 476 7.82 7.75 -5.49
C LEU A 476 6.66 7.04 -6.22
N GLU A 477 6.33 7.44 -7.45
CA GLU A 477 5.35 6.75 -8.29
C GLU A 477 5.75 5.30 -8.59
N GLU A 478 7.04 5.06 -8.88
CA GLU A 478 7.55 3.72 -9.17
C GLU A 478 7.62 2.85 -7.91
N GLU A 479 8.10 3.40 -6.78
CA GLU A 479 8.10 2.67 -5.51
C GLU A 479 6.68 2.37 -5.00
N PHE A 480 5.75 3.30 -5.16
CA PHE A 480 4.34 3.08 -4.82
C PHE A 480 3.71 1.97 -5.67
N ARG A 481 4.03 1.92 -6.98
CA ARG A 481 3.65 0.81 -7.87
C ARG A 481 4.30 -0.51 -7.43
N SER A 482 5.62 -0.52 -7.23
CA SER A 482 6.40 -1.70 -6.85
C SER A 482 5.90 -2.32 -5.54
N LEU A 483 5.60 -1.50 -4.52
CA LEU A 483 5.02 -1.97 -3.26
C LEU A 483 3.63 -2.57 -3.46
N LEU A 484 2.79 -1.99 -4.32
CA LEU A 484 1.47 -2.54 -4.66
C LEU A 484 1.58 -3.87 -5.45
N GLU A 485 2.54 -4.03 -6.36
CA GLU A 485 2.69 -5.24 -7.17
C GLU A 485 3.38 -6.39 -6.42
N ASN A 486 4.53 -6.11 -5.80
CA ASN A 486 5.45 -7.14 -5.30
C ASN A 486 5.16 -7.62 -3.87
N SER A 487 4.44 -6.83 -3.07
CA SER A 487 4.24 -7.11 -1.63
C SER A 487 3.02 -7.99 -1.31
N ILE A 488 2.41 -8.60 -2.32
CA ILE A 488 1.24 -9.47 -2.18
C ILE A 488 1.65 -10.78 -1.50
N THR A 489 1.12 -11.05 -0.30
CA THR A 489 1.37 -12.33 0.38
C THR A 489 0.82 -13.49 -0.45
N LYS A 490 1.71 -14.41 -0.86
CA LYS A 490 1.29 -15.69 -1.41
C LYS A 490 0.67 -16.50 -0.27
N PRO A 491 -0.60 -16.94 -0.36
CA PRO A 491 -1.18 -17.78 0.69
C PRO A 491 -0.41 -19.10 0.79
N GLU A 492 0.14 -19.40 1.96
CA GLU A 492 0.77 -20.69 2.20
C GLU A 492 -0.25 -21.83 1.97
N PRO A 493 0.15 -22.92 1.29
CA PRO A 493 -0.71 -24.10 1.19
C PRO A 493 -0.87 -24.72 2.57
N ARG A 494 -2.04 -24.51 3.19
CA ARG A 494 -2.39 -25.03 4.53
C ARG A 494 -1.97 -26.50 4.67
N ARG A 495 -1.22 -26.78 5.74
CA ARG A 495 -0.61 -28.09 6.04
C ARG A 495 -1.57 -29.25 5.77
N LYS A 496 -1.07 -30.27 5.06
CA LYS A 496 -1.76 -31.54 4.80
C LYS A 496 -2.18 -32.21 6.11
N ILE A 497 -3.45 -32.10 6.49
CA ILE A 497 -4.06 -32.97 7.48
C ILE A 497 -4.27 -34.36 6.84
N SER A 498 -4.10 -35.40 7.66
CA SER A 498 -3.86 -36.79 7.26
C SER A 498 -4.99 -37.45 6.45
N LYS A 499 -4.58 -38.32 5.52
CA LYS A 499 -5.46 -39.22 4.75
C LYS A 499 -6.27 -40.15 5.68
N SER A 500 -7.59 -40.22 5.50
CA SER A 500 -8.34 -41.46 5.77
C SER A 500 -9.62 -41.60 4.93
N LYS A 501 -9.61 -42.60 4.02
CA LYS A 501 -10.74 -43.34 3.42
C LYS A 501 -11.84 -42.58 2.63
N LYS A 502 -12.00 -42.98 1.35
CA LYS A 502 -13.26 -42.86 0.57
C LYS A 502 -14.38 -43.68 1.24
N PRO A 503 -15.67 -43.34 0.98
CA PRO A 503 -16.39 -44.03 -0.11
C PRO A 503 -17.09 -43.08 -1.11
N HIS A 504 -17.68 -43.66 -2.16
CA HIS A 504 -18.45 -42.98 -3.20
C HIS A 504 -19.91 -42.73 -2.75
N SER A 505 -20.48 -41.54 -3.03
CA SER A 505 -21.87 -41.35 -3.51
C SER A 505 -22.21 -39.87 -3.73
N LEU A 506 -23.09 -39.57 -4.69
CA LEU A 506 -23.66 -38.24 -4.93
C LEU A 506 -24.57 -37.79 -3.77
N PRO A 507 -24.67 -36.49 -3.46
CA PRO A 507 -25.73 -35.95 -2.61
C PRO A 507 -26.89 -35.38 -3.44
N GLY A 508 -28.10 -35.87 -3.17
CA GLY A 508 -29.34 -35.18 -3.54
C GLY A 508 -29.83 -34.25 -2.42
N PRO A 509 -30.82 -33.38 -2.68
CA PRO A 509 -31.36 -32.48 -1.66
C PRO A 509 -32.32 -33.22 -0.72
N ASN A 510 -32.23 -32.96 0.59
CA ASN A 510 -33.25 -33.36 1.54
C ASN A 510 -33.44 -32.28 2.62
N HIS A 511 -34.64 -31.71 2.66
CA HIS A 511 -35.09 -30.79 3.71
C HIS A 511 -35.57 -31.58 4.95
N ASN A 512 -35.28 -31.10 6.16
CA ASN A 512 -36.28 -30.46 7.05
C ASN A 512 -35.91 -30.38 8.55
N ASN A 513 -36.43 -29.31 9.17
CA ASN A 513 -36.88 -29.17 10.57
C ASN A 513 -35.86 -29.19 11.74
N ALA A 514 -35.52 -28.00 12.21
CA ALA A 514 -35.66 -27.62 13.63
C ALA A 514 -36.10 -26.14 13.71
N SER A 515 -36.93 -25.79 14.69
CA SER A 515 -37.58 -24.47 14.82
C SER A 515 -37.09 -23.71 16.09
N PRO A 516 -37.59 -22.50 16.43
CA PRO A 516 -36.75 -21.32 16.49
C PRO A 516 -36.27 -20.93 17.90
N THR A 517 -35.10 -20.32 17.98
CA THR A 517 -34.64 -19.54 19.15
C THR A 517 -34.20 -18.14 18.72
N SER A 518 -34.45 -17.17 19.59
CA SER A 518 -34.38 -15.72 19.36
C SER A 518 -32.94 -15.20 19.18
N PRO A 519 -32.74 -13.99 18.63
CA PRO A 519 -31.47 -13.61 18.02
C PRO A 519 -30.45 -13.05 19.02
N GLU A 520 -29.25 -13.62 19.02
CA GLU A 520 -28.05 -12.90 19.48
C GLU A 520 -27.38 -12.21 18.29
N THR A 521 -27.17 -10.90 18.41
CA THR A 521 -26.56 -10.05 17.40
C THR A 521 -25.06 -10.33 17.26
N ALA A 522 -24.68 -11.16 16.28
CA ALA A 522 -23.29 -11.36 15.89
C ALA A 522 -22.99 -10.64 14.57
N SER A 523 -22.75 -9.33 14.63
CA SER A 523 -22.25 -8.55 13.49
C SER A 523 -20.76 -8.84 13.25
N GLY A 524 -20.48 -10.02 12.68
CA GLY A 524 -19.14 -10.45 12.31
C GLY A 524 -19.03 -10.66 10.81
N SER A 525 -18.54 -9.67 10.08
CA SER A 525 -18.07 -9.89 8.70
C SER A 525 -16.96 -10.96 8.73
N PRO A 526 -16.86 -11.84 7.71
CA PRO A 526 -15.81 -12.85 7.67
C PRO A 526 -14.47 -12.14 7.46
N LYS A 527 -13.72 -11.96 8.55
CA LYS A 527 -12.37 -11.38 8.53
C LYS A 527 -11.49 -12.22 7.62
N THR A 528 -11.22 -11.70 6.42
CA THR A 528 -10.25 -12.25 5.48
C THR A 528 -8.85 -11.81 5.91
N ASP A 529 -7.89 -12.72 5.82
CA ASP A 529 -6.50 -12.41 6.16
C ASP A 529 -5.97 -11.30 5.21
N PRO A 530 -5.35 -10.21 5.72
CA PRO A 530 -4.96 -9.08 4.89
C PRO A 530 -3.84 -9.47 3.92
N ILE A 531 -4.08 -9.23 2.62
CA ILE A 531 -3.17 -9.64 1.53
C ILE A 531 -1.84 -8.83 1.56
N TYR A 532 -1.86 -7.61 2.10
CA TYR A 532 -0.64 -6.85 2.40
C TYR A 532 -0.31 -6.89 3.90
N PRO A 533 0.97 -7.07 4.28
CA PRO A 533 1.41 -6.90 5.66
C PRO A 533 1.13 -5.46 6.16
N PRO A 534 0.79 -5.25 7.45
CA PRO A 534 0.54 -3.91 8.00
C PRO A 534 1.69 -2.93 7.78
N ALA A 535 2.94 -3.40 7.80
CA ALA A 535 4.13 -2.58 7.51
C ALA A 535 4.19 -2.05 6.07
N VAL A 536 3.60 -2.76 5.09
CA VAL A 536 3.55 -2.33 3.68
C VAL A 536 2.45 -1.29 3.48
N VAL A 537 1.26 -1.51 4.07
CA VAL A 537 0.20 -0.49 4.14
C VAL A 537 0.73 0.77 4.86
N GLU A 538 1.60 0.56 5.85
CA GLU A 538 2.56 1.50 6.41
C GLU A 538 3.18 2.45 5.37
N LYS A 539 4.07 1.89 4.56
CA LYS A 539 4.85 2.62 3.56
C LYS A 539 3.96 3.26 2.49
N LEU A 540 2.97 2.52 1.98
CA LEU A 540 2.01 3.02 0.99
C LEU A 540 1.28 4.29 1.46
N ARG A 541 0.82 4.31 2.71
CA ARG A 541 0.15 5.49 3.28
C ARG A 541 1.05 6.72 3.35
N LYS A 542 2.31 6.55 3.80
CA LYS A 542 3.25 7.67 3.89
C LYS A 542 3.63 8.20 2.51
N ILE A 543 3.92 7.33 1.54
CA ILE A 543 4.22 7.74 0.16
C ILE A 543 3.03 8.51 -0.43
N ALA A 544 1.81 7.97 -0.33
CA ALA A 544 0.59 8.65 -0.79
C ALA A 544 0.39 10.02 -0.10
N GLY A 545 0.64 10.11 1.21
CA GLY A 545 0.57 11.37 1.95
C GLY A 545 1.57 12.42 1.45
N VAL A 546 2.81 12.03 1.18
CA VAL A 546 3.85 12.93 0.62
C VAL A 546 3.49 13.38 -0.79
N MET A 547 3.03 12.47 -1.66
CA MET A 547 2.61 12.80 -3.03
C MET A 547 1.42 13.77 -3.06
N ILE A 548 0.37 13.50 -2.28
CA ILE A 548 -0.81 14.37 -2.20
C ILE A 548 -0.43 15.75 -1.63
N ALA A 549 0.38 15.80 -0.56
CA ALA A 549 0.84 17.07 0.01
C ALA A 549 1.75 17.88 -0.94
N ALA A 550 2.39 17.21 -1.91
CA ALA A 550 3.17 17.85 -2.98
C ALA A 550 2.32 18.31 -4.18
N GLY A 551 1.02 18.00 -4.21
CA GLY A 551 0.12 18.31 -5.33
C GLY A 551 0.01 17.22 -6.41
N TYR A 552 0.63 16.06 -6.21
CA TYR A 552 0.64 14.91 -7.14
C TYR A 552 -0.50 13.91 -6.81
N GLU A 553 -1.68 14.45 -6.45
CA GLU A 553 -2.87 13.66 -6.11
C GLU A 553 -3.30 12.79 -7.30
N THR A 554 -3.34 13.37 -8.50
CA THR A 554 -3.77 12.72 -9.74
C THR A 554 -2.93 11.51 -10.10
N GLU A 555 -1.61 11.66 -10.03
CA GLU A 555 -0.59 10.67 -10.33
C GLU A 555 -0.65 9.52 -9.31
N CYS A 556 -0.68 9.84 -8.01
CA CYS A 556 -0.86 8.86 -6.93
C CYS A 556 -2.16 8.04 -7.12
N CYS A 557 -3.27 8.71 -7.47
CA CYS A 557 -4.56 8.07 -7.71
C CYS A 557 -4.55 7.18 -8.96
N GLN A 558 -3.86 7.59 -10.02
CA GLN A 558 -3.71 6.81 -11.26
C GLN A 558 -2.88 5.56 -11.02
N VAL A 559 -1.72 5.66 -10.35
CA VAL A 559 -0.88 4.50 -10.03
C VAL A 559 -1.65 3.50 -9.17
N PHE A 560 -2.36 3.95 -8.12
CA PHE A 560 -3.21 3.06 -7.32
C PHE A 560 -4.29 2.39 -8.17
N SER A 561 -5.04 3.17 -8.95
CA SER A 561 -6.17 2.70 -9.77
C SER A 561 -5.76 1.66 -10.80
N ILE A 562 -4.66 1.88 -11.52
CA ILE A 562 -4.16 0.99 -12.57
C ILE A 562 -3.66 -0.31 -11.94
N THR A 563 -2.82 -0.20 -10.90
CA THR A 563 -2.19 -1.36 -10.26
C THR A 563 -3.22 -2.27 -9.58
N ARG A 564 -4.17 -1.69 -8.82
CA ARG A 564 -5.25 -2.47 -8.20
C ARG A 564 -6.19 -3.09 -9.23
N ARG A 565 -6.51 -2.38 -10.33
CA ARG A 565 -7.32 -2.94 -11.42
C ARG A 565 -6.65 -4.14 -12.09
N ASN A 566 -5.34 -4.09 -12.30
CA ASN A 566 -4.57 -5.21 -12.85
C ASN A 566 -4.58 -6.41 -11.88
N ALA A 567 -4.23 -6.18 -10.61
CA ALA A 567 -4.26 -7.22 -9.58
C ALA A 567 -5.65 -7.85 -9.38
N PHE A 568 -6.73 -7.08 -9.55
CA PHE A 568 -8.10 -7.58 -9.51
C PHE A 568 -8.40 -8.49 -10.72
N ASN A 569 -8.03 -8.08 -11.94
CA ASN A 569 -8.17 -8.93 -13.14
C ASN A 569 -7.34 -10.23 -13.05
N ASP A 570 -6.15 -10.17 -12.47
CA ASP A 570 -5.35 -11.37 -12.19
C ASP A 570 -6.04 -12.29 -11.17
N SER A 571 -6.74 -11.73 -10.18
CA SER A 571 -7.53 -12.50 -9.22
C SER A 571 -8.71 -13.21 -9.92
N LEU A 572 -9.44 -12.52 -10.80
CA LEU A 572 -10.50 -13.13 -11.62
C LEU A 572 -9.95 -14.28 -12.49
N THR A 573 -8.79 -14.06 -13.11
CA THR A 573 -8.11 -15.07 -13.93
C THR A 573 -7.71 -16.30 -13.10
N LYS A 574 -7.21 -16.11 -11.87
CA LYS A 574 -6.90 -17.21 -10.91
C LYS A 574 -8.14 -17.96 -10.44
N ILE A 575 -9.30 -17.29 -10.36
CA ILE A 575 -10.59 -17.91 -10.03
C ILE A 575 -11.10 -18.77 -11.20
N GLY A 576 -10.67 -18.46 -12.42
CA GLY A 576 -10.96 -19.19 -13.66
C GLY A 576 -11.71 -18.37 -14.71
N PHE A 577 -11.96 -17.08 -14.48
CA PHE A 577 -12.71 -16.22 -15.41
C PHE A 577 -11.78 -15.25 -16.14
N GLN A 578 -11.79 -15.27 -17.47
CA GLN A 578 -10.98 -14.38 -18.30
C GLN A 578 -11.83 -13.25 -18.91
N LYS A 579 -11.18 -12.13 -19.22
CA LYS A 579 -11.83 -11.03 -19.94
C LYS A 579 -11.98 -11.39 -21.42
N MET A 580 -13.22 -11.48 -21.90
CA MET A 580 -13.57 -11.86 -23.27
C MET A 580 -14.29 -10.71 -23.97
N THR A 581 -14.23 -10.62 -25.31
CA THR A 581 -15.06 -9.65 -26.05
C THR A 581 -16.42 -10.25 -26.42
N ILE A 582 -17.41 -9.39 -26.64
CA ILE A 582 -18.77 -9.79 -27.06
C ILE A 582 -18.73 -10.67 -28.33
N ASN A 583 -17.84 -10.34 -29.26
CA ASN A 583 -17.65 -11.05 -30.53
C ASN A 583 -17.09 -12.46 -30.35
N ASP A 584 -16.20 -12.65 -29.36
CA ASP A 584 -15.61 -13.96 -29.06
C ASP A 584 -16.67 -14.88 -28.42
N ILE A 585 -17.45 -14.34 -27.48
CA ILE A 585 -18.56 -15.04 -26.80
C ILE A 585 -19.62 -15.47 -27.82
N GLN A 586 -20.00 -14.60 -28.77
CA GLN A 586 -20.99 -14.92 -29.80
C GLN A 586 -20.54 -16.00 -30.80
N LYS A 587 -19.23 -16.22 -30.96
CA LYS A 587 -18.64 -17.25 -31.85
C LYS A 587 -18.27 -18.55 -31.12
N MET A 588 -18.30 -18.53 -29.78
CA MET A 588 -17.89 -19.66 -28.96
C MET A 588 -18.84 -20.86 -29.11
N GLN A 589 -18.29 -22.08 -29.10
CA GLN A 589 -19.09 -23.30 -29.05
C GLN A 589 -19.73 -23.47 -27.66
N TRP A 590 -20.89 -24.10 -27.60
CA TRP A 590 -21.72 -24.14 -26.40
C TRP A 590 -21.01 -24.78 -25.20
N GLU A 591 -20.28 -25.88 -25.42
CA GLU A 591 -19.57 -26.63 -24.40
C GLU A 591 -18.47 -25.81 -23.72
N SER A 592 -17.83 -24.90 -24.45
CA SER A 592 -16.88 -23.94 -23.89
C SER A 592 -17.60 -22.81 -23.15
N LEU A 593 -18.69 -22.29 -23.72
CA LEU A 593 -19.45 -21.19 -23.13
C LEU A 593 -20.12 -21.60 -21.81
N GLU A 594 -20.60 -22.83 -21.68
CA GLU A 594 -21.13 -23.37 -20.43
C GLU A 594 -20.09 -23.34 -19.31
N GLY A 595 -18.83 -23.70 -19.61
CA GLY A 595 -17.71 -23.62 -18.69
C GLY A 595 -17.41 -22.18 -18.25
N GLU A 596 -17.37 -21.24 -19.20
CA GLU A 596 -17.14 -19.82 -18.92
C GLU A 596 -18.30 -19.18 -18.12
N ILE A 597 -19.55 -19.59 -18.35
CA ILE A 597 -20.70 -19.17 -17.53
C ILE A 597 -20.52 -19.63 -16.07
N ALA A 598 -20.11 -20.87 -15.84
CA ALA A 598 -19.85 -21.38 -14.48
C ALA A 598 -18.67 -20.64 -13.81
N ALA A 599 -17.62 -20.32 -14.57
CA ALA A 599 -16.51 -19.49 -14.11
C ALA A 599 -16.96 -18.05 -13.76
N TRP A 600 -17.79 -17.44 -14.61
CA TRP A 600 -18.37 -16.12 -14.39
C TRP A 600 -19.21 -16.07 -13.11
N ILE A 601 -20.11 -17.05 -12.88
CA ILE A 601 -20.94 -17.09 -11.65
C ILE A 601 -20.06 -17.10 -10.40
N LYS A 602 -19.01 -17.93 -10.40
CA LYS A 602 -18.03 -18.02 -9.30
C LYS A 602 -17.27 -16.71 -9.11
N ALA A 603 -16.82 -16.09 -10.20
CA ALA A 603 -16.07 -14.84 -10.20
C ALA A 603 -16.93 -13.64 -9.75
N PHE A 604 -18.18 -13.56 -10.20
CA PHE A 604 -19.16 -12.54 -9.80
C PHE A 604 -19.46 -12.64 -8.31
N LYS A 605 -19.88 -13.83 -7.81
CA LYS A 605 -20.16 -14.04 -6.38
C LYS A 605 -18.94 -13.74 -5.50
N HIS A 606 -17.73 -14.13 -5.90
CA HIS A 606 -16.51 -13.80 -5.15
C HIS A 606 -16.17 -12.30 -5.15
N SER A 607 -16.39 -11.61 -6.28
CA SER A 607 -16.14 -10.17 -6.40
C SER A 607 -16.99 -9.36 -5.42
N ILE A 608 -18.29 -9.67 -5.35
CA ILE A 608 -19.24 -9.05 -4.42
C ILE A 608 -18.88 -9.39 -2.97
N THR A 609 -18.80 -10.67 -2.63
CA THR A 609 -18.73 -11.11 -1.22
C THR A 609 -17.36 -10.91 -0.57
N ILE A 610 -16.26 -10.88 -1.35
CA ILE A 610 -14.89 -10.83 -0.83
C ILE A 610 -14.13 -9.66 -1.43
N SER A 611 -13.88 -9.66 -2.75
CA SER A 611 -12.88 -8.76 -3.35
C SER A 611 -13.20 -7.28 -3.15
N PHE A 612 -14.45 -6.85 -3.32
CA PHE A 612 -14.81 -5.43 -3.14
C PHE A 612 -14.72 -4.97 -1.68
N SER A 613 -15.04 -5.83 -0.70
CA SER A 613 -14.85 -5.49 0.71
C SER A 613 -13.37 -5.22 1.03
N TYR A 614 -12.49 -6.05 0.48
CA TYR A 614 -11.04 -5.91 0.63
C TYR A 614 -10.49 -4.64 -0.05
N GLU A 615 -10.86 -4.34 -1.29
CA GLU A 615 -10.39 -3.11 -1.97
C GLU A 615 -10.87 -1.84 -1.26
N ARG A 616 -12.08 -1.85 -0.69
CA ARG A 616 -12.63 -0.75 0.10
C ARG A 616 -11.81 -0.51 1.38
N GLU A 617 -11.48 -1.57 2.11
CA GLU A 617 -10.65 -1.50 3.32
C GLU A 617 -9.20 -1.11 3.01
N LEU A 618 -8.62 -1.60 1.91
CA LEU A 618 -7.29 -1.22 1.45
C LEU A 618 -7.22 0.27 1.09
N ALA A 619 -8.17 0.77 0.29
CA ALA A 619 -8.22 2.18 -0.08
C ALA A 619 -8.38 3.09 1.16
N ALA A 620 -9.25 2.71 2.11
CA ALA A 620 -9.39 3.46 3.37
C ALA A 620 -8.12 3.43 4.24
N SER A 621 -7.35 2.34 4.20
CA SER A 621 -6.13 2.16 5.01
C SER A 621 -4.89 2.88 4.44
N VAL A 622 -4.84 3.05 3.11
CA VAL A 622 -3.79 3.79 2.39
C VAL A 622 -4.08 5.29 2.36
N PHE A 623 -5.36 5.70 2.31
CA PHE A 623 -5.76 7.13 2.24
C PHE A 623 -6.62 7.58 3.46
N PRO A 624 -6.21 7.34 4.72
CA PRO A 624 -7.06 7.58 5.88
C PRO A 624 -7.40 9.06 6.10
N SER A 625 -6.47 9.97 5.78
CA SER A 625 -6.68 11.43 5.84
C SER A 625 -7.48 11.98 4.66
N HIS A 626 -7.70 11.18 3.61
CA HIS A 626 -8.32 11.60 2.34
C HIS A 626 -9.48 10.67 1.96
N GLN A 627 -10.47 10.55 2.85
CA GLN A 627 -11.62 9.65 2.69
C GLN A 627 -12.49 9.91 1.43
N ALA A 628 -12.41 11.10 0.81
CA ALA A 628 -13.03 11.36 -0.48
C ALA A 628 -12.30 10.63 -1.63
N ILE A 629 -10.96 10.66 -1.61
CA ILE A 629 -10.10 9.94 -2.56
C ILE A 629 -10.32 8.43 -2.41
N ALA A 630 -10.26 7.90 -1.18
CA ALA A 630 -10.48 6.48 -0.90
C ALA A 630 -11.81 5.96 -1.49
N ARG A 631 -12.90 6.70 -1.27
CA ARG A 631 -14.24 6.39 -1.83
C ARG A 631 -14.24 6.47 -3.35
N SER A 632 -13.67 7.52 -3.95
CA SER A 632 -13.59 7.69 -5.41
C SER A 632 -12.81 6.55 -6.08
N LEU A 633 -11.66 6.16 -5.53
CA LEU A 633 -10.83 5.06 -6.06
C LEU A 633 -11.58 3.72 -6.02
N PHE A 634 -12.20 3.39 -4.88
CA PHE A 634 -13.02 2.18 -4.75
C PHE A 634 -14.21 2.19 -5.72
N SER A 635 -14.98 3.28 -5.76
CA SER A 635 -16.14 3.46 -6.64
C SER A 635 -15.78 3.29 -8.12
N ASN A 636 -14.68 3.90 -8.57
CA ASN A 636 -14.22 3.79 -9.96
C ASN A 636 -13.72 2.38 -10.31
N LEU A 637 -13.03 1.70 -9.38
CA LEU A 637 -12.61 0.31 -9.56
C LEU A 637 -13.82 -0.62 -9.66
N ALA A 638 -14.74 -0.53 -8.69
CA ALA A 638 -15.90 -1.41 -8.63
C ALA A 638 -16.85 -1.19 -9.82
N ARG A 639 -17.09 0.07 -10.24
CA ARG A 639 -17.85 0.38 -11.46
C ARG A 639 -17.23 -0.29 -12.70
N GLY A 640 -15.92 -0.14 -12.89
CA GLY A 640 -15.22 -0.73 -14.04
C GLY A 640 -15.27 -2.25 -14.07
N VAL A 641 -15.13 -2.91 -12.91
CA VAL A 641 -15.22 -4.37 -12.78
C VAL A 641 -16.65 -4.87 -12.98
N ILE A 642 -17.66 -4.22 -12.38
CA ILE A 642 -19.06 -4.62 -12.52
C ILE A 642 -19.50 -4.49 -13.98
N ILE A 643 -19.18 -3.39 -14.67
CA ILE A 643 -19.47 -3.23 -16.10
C ILE A 643 -18.78 -4.34 -16.93
N GLN A 644 -17.51 -4.67 -16.64
CA GLN A 644 -16.82 -5.77 -17.32
C GLN A 644 -17.52 -7.13 -17.11
N LEU A 645 -18.01 -7.41 -15.90
CA LEU A 645 -18.75 -8.63 -15.58
C LEU A 645 -20.14 -8.63 -16.23
N LEU A 646 -20.84 -7.50 -16.29
CA LEU A 646 -22.16 -7.37 -16.91
C LEU A 646 -22.09 -7.48 -18.44
N ASN A 647 -21.06 -6.94 -19.09
CA ASN A 647 -20.86 -7.07 -20.54
C ASN A 647 -20.74 -8.54 -21.00
N PHE A 648 -20.21 -9.44 -20.15
CA PHE A 648 -20.21 -10.87 -20.42
C PHE A 648 -21.64 -11.44 -20.41
N VAL A 649 -22.44 -11.08 -19.41
CA VAL A 649 -23.86 -11.46 -19.32
C VAL A 649 -24.64 -10.97 -20.53
N GLU A 650 -24.41 -9.72 -20.92
CA GLU A 650 -25.04 -9.10 -22.09
C GLU A 650 -24.74 -9.88 -23.37
N ALA A 651 -23.47 -10.25 -23.58
CA ALA A 651 -23.05 -11.05 -24.73
C ALA A 651 -23.72 -12.44 -24.75
N VAL A 652 -23.85 -13.09 -23.58
CA VAL A 652 -24.55 -14.38 -23.44
C VAL A 652 -26.03 -14.26 -23.82
N ALA A 653 -26.72 -13.23 -23.30
CA ALA A 653 -28.12 -12.95 -23.60
C ALA A 653 -28.38 -12.66 -25.09
N MET A 654 -27.37 -12.16 -25.83
CA MET A 654 -27.42 -11.93 -27.27
C MET A 654 -27.05 -13.14 -28.13
N THR A 655 -26.67 -14.29 -27.55
CA THR A 655 -26.39 -15.49 -28.36
C THR A 655 -27.66 -16.13 -28.92
N LYS A 656 -27.54 -16.89 -30.02
CA LYS A 656 -28.68 -17.60 -30.61
C LYS A 656 -29.37 -18.48 -29.56
N TYR A 657 -30.67 -18.30 -29.40
CA TYR A 657 -31.50 -19.09 -28.50
C TYR A 657 -31.53 -20.57 -28.92
N SER A 658 -31.41 -21.46 -27.93
CA SER A 658 -31.70 -22.89 -28.03
C SER A 658 -32.05 -23.41 -26.64
N ALA A 659 -32.96 -24.38 -26.58
CA ALA A 659 -33.53 -24.89 -25.32
C ALA A 659 -32.45 -25.29 -24.28
N GLU A 660 -31.39 -25.98 -24.70
CA GLU A 660 -30.28 -26.42 -23.84
C GLU A 660 -29.62 -25.30 -23.01
N LYS A 661 -29.72 -24.04 -23.48
CA LYS A 661 -29.11 -22.88 -22.81
C LYS A 661 -29.90 -22.34 -21.63
N LEU A 662 -31.20 -22.65 -21.55
CA LEU A 662 -32.11 -22.03 -20.57
C LEU A 662 -31.57 -22.11 -19.15
N PHE A 663 -31.14 -23.29 -18.72
CA PHE A 663 -30.73 -23.52 -17.33
C PHE A 663 -29.49 -22.70 -16.94
N LYS A 664 -28.54 -22.51 -17.85
CA LYS A 664 -27.36 -21.66 -17.62
C LYS A 664 -27.69 -20.17 -17.67
N VAL A 665 -28.63 -19.75 -18.51
CA VAL A 665 -29.18 -18.38 -18.50
C VAL A 665 -29.89 -18.09 -17.18
N LEU A 666 -30.63 -19.07 -16.64
CA LEU A 666 -31.28 -18.97 -15.33
C LEU A 666 -30.26 -18.96 -14.18
N ASP A 667 -29.22 -19.82 -14.21
CA ASP A 667 -28.13 -19.80 -13.21
C ASP A 667 -27.48 -18.39 -13.10
N MET A 668 -27.35 -17.68 -14.23
CA MET A 668 -26.85 -16.29 -14.27
C MET A 668 -27.88 -15.28 -13.76
N TYR A 669 -29.16 -15.44 -14.09
CA TYR A 669 -30.25 -14.60 -13.60
C TYR A 669 -30.35 -14.67 -12.07
N GLU A 670 -30.28 -15.89 -11.50
CA GLU A 670 -30.26 -16.12 -10.05
C GLU A 670 -29.02 -15.49 -9.42
N ALA A 671 -27.84 -15.64 -10.02
CA ALA A 671 -26.62 -15.01 -9.52
C ALA A 671 -26.72 -13.48 -9.43
N LEU A 672 -27.34 -12.81 -10.42
CA LEU A 672 -27.60 -11.35 -10.36
C LEU A 672 -28.65 -10.99 -9.31
N ARG A 673 -29.76 -11.73 -9.24
CA ARG A 673 -30.84 -11.53 -8.26
C ARG A 673 -30.32 -11.65 -6.84
N ASP A 674 -29.68 -12.76 -6.52
CA ASP A 674 -29.33 -13.13 -5.14
C ASP A 674 -28.22 -12.23 -4.57
N MET A 675 -27.31 -11.72 -5.41
CA MET A 675 -26.25 -10.81 -4.98
C MET A 675 -26.67 -9.34 -4.91
N THR A 676 -27.91 -8.99 -5.27
CA THR A 676 -28.40 -7.59 -5.22
C THR A 676 -28.33 -7.03 -3.79
N ALA A 677 -28.75 -7.81 -2.78
CA ALA A 677 -28.74 -7.36 -1.39
C ALA A 677 -27.32 -7.20 -0.81
N GLU A 678 -26.37 -8.05 -1.21
CA GLU A 678 -24.98 -7.90 -0.77
C GLU A 678 -24.29 -6.71 -1.43
N MET A 679 -24.65 -6.38 -2.68
CA MET A 679 -24.17 -5.15 -3.32
C MET A 679 -24.64 -3.89 -2.58
N ASP A 680 -25.87 -3.89 -2.07
CA ASP A 680 -26.41 -2.77 -1.28
C ASP A 680 -25.64 -2.54 0.04
N ASN A 681 -25.02 -3.59 0.61
CA ASN A 681 -24.15 -3.50 1.79
C ASN A 681 -22.73 -2.97 1.46
N LEU A 682 -22.29 -3.08 0.20
CA LEU A 682 -20.96 -2.61 -0.23
C LEU A 682 -20.92 -1.09 -0.44
N PHE A 683 -22.00 -0.51 -0.96
CA PHE A 683 -22.11 0.90 -1.31
C PHE A 683 -23.09 1.62 -0.35
N PRO A 684 -22.62 2.36 0.67
CA PRO A 684 -23.47 3.13 1.56
C PRO A 684 -24.33 4.13 0.78
N ALA A 685 -25.51 4.46 1.31
CA ALA A 685 -26.29 5.58 0.81
C ALA A 685 -25.52 6.89 1.07
N GLU A 686 -25.24 7.65 0.01
CA GLU A 686 -24.68 8.99 0.13
C GLU A 686 -25.78 10.00 0.51
N LEU A 687 -25.39 11.13 1.08
CA LEU A 687 -26.31 12.21 1.49
C LEU A 687 -27.10 12.74 0.29
N GLU A 688 -28.35 13.18 0.55
CA GLU A 688 -29.30 13.62 -0.46
C GLU A 688 -28.72 14.72 -1.38
N GLY A 689 -28.74 14.48 -2.70
CA GLY A 689 -28.41 15.49 -3.72
C GLY A 689 -27.40 15.07 -4.79
N SER A 690 -26.68 13.95 -4.62
CA SER A 690 -25.75 13.40 -5.64
C SER A 690 -26.35 12.15 -6.32
N PRO A 691 -26.18 11.93 -7.64
CA PRO A 691 -26.49 10.66 -8.27
C PRO A 691 -25.57 9.57 -7.70
N SER A 692 -26.11 8.74 -6.81
CA SER A 692 -25.30 7.73 -6.11
C SER A 692 -24.91 6.61 -7.07
N LEU A 693 -23.62 6.23 -7.07
CA LEU A 693 -23.11 5.13 -7.88
C LEU A 693 -23.90 3.82 -7.64
N ARG A 694 -24.42 3.62 -6.42
CA ARG A 694 -25.30 2.51 -6.08
C ARG A 694 -26.52 2.46 -7.00
N THR A 695 -27.21 3.59 -7.18
CA THR A 695 -28.40 3.68 -8.03
C THR A 695 -28.08 3.33 -9.49
N ASP A 696 -27.00 3.90 -10.04
CA ASP A 696 -26.56 3.62 -11.41
C ASP A 696 -26.25 2.12 -11.60
N LEU A 697 -25.49 1.51 -10.68
CA LEU A 697 -25.16 0.08 -10.76
C LEU A 697 -26.38 -0.82 -10.57
N GLN A 698 -27.30 -0.47 -9.67
CA GLN A 698 -28.57 -1.19 -9.50
C GLN A 698 -29.43 -1.16 -10.77
N LEU A 699 -29.49 -0.01 -11.46
CA LEU A 699 -30.22 0.14 -12.72
C LEU A 699 -29.59 -0.71 -13.83
N GLU A 700 -28.26 -0.69 -13.97
CA GLU A 700 -27.55 -1.52 -14.96
C GLU A 700 -27.75 -3.02 -14.68
N ILE A 701 -27.62 -3.47 -13.42
CA ILE A 701 -27.86 -4.87 -13.05
C ILE A 701 -29.32 -5.27 -13.31
N SER A 702 -30.27 -4.40 -12.98
CA SER A 702 -31.70 -4.66 -13.23
C SER A 702 -32.01 -4.74 -14.73
N SER A 703 -31.40 -3.87 -15.55
CA SER A 703 -31.49 -3.88 -17.01
C SER A 703 -30.95 -5.18 -17.62
N ILE A 704 -29.73 -5.57 -17.24
CA ILE A 704 -29.10 -6.81 -17.72
C ILE A 704 -29.84 -8.06 -17.21
N ARG A 705 -30.35 -8.06 -15.97
CA ARG A 705 -31.20 -9.13 -15.45
C ARG A 705 -32.53 -9.23 -16.21
N SER A 706 -33.12 -8.10 -16.61
CA SER A 706 -34.30 -8.09 -17.48
C SER A 706 -33.99 -8.74 -18.83
N ARG A 707 -32.86 -8.39 -19.47
CA ARG A 707 -32.45 -8.98 -20.75
C ARG A 707 -32.15 -10.48 -20.67
N LEU A 708 -31.64 -11.00 -19.55
CA LEU A 708 -31.58 -12.45 -19.31
C LEU A 708 -32.98 -13.07 -19.17
N GLY A 709 -33.93 -12.36 -18.52
CA GLY A 709 -35.32 -12.79 -18.42
C GLY A 709 -36.01 -12.87 -19.79
N GLU A 710 -35.86 -11.83 -20.63
CA GLU A 710 -36.30 -11.81 -22.02
C GLU A 710 -35.71 -12.97 -22.83
N ALA A 711 -34.40 -13.23 -22.70
CA ALA A 711 -33.74 -14.36 -23.36
C ALA A 711 -34.29 -15.71 -22.87
N ALA A 712 -34.55 -15.87 -21.56
CA ALA A 712 -35.15 -17.08 -21.00
C ALA A 712 -36.59 -17.32 -21.51
N VAL A 713 -37.41 -16.27 -21.60
CA VAL A 713 -38.75 -16.32 -22.23
C VAL A 713 -38.64 -16.71 -23.70
N ALA A 714 -37.74 -16.07 -24.46
CA ALA A 714 -37.54 -16.35 -25.88
C ALA A 714 -37.07 -17.80 -26.14
N ILE A 715 -36.18 -18.34 -25.29
CA ILE A 715 -35.77 -19.76 -25.36
C ILE A 715 -36.96 -20.69 -25.08
N PHE A 716 -37.88 -20.34 -24.18
CA PHE A 716 -39.07 -21.14 -23.92
C PHE A 716 -40.06 -21.11 -25.10
N CYS A 717 -40.25 -19.95 -25.73
CA CYS A 717 -41.05 -19.81 -26.95
C CYS A 717 -40.43 -20.53 -28.17
N ASP A 718 -39.10 -20.61 -28.25
CA ASP A 718 -38.38 -21.40 -29.27
C ASP A 718 -38.63 -22.91 -29.09
N LEU A 719 -38.68 -23.41 -27.85
CA LEU A 719 -39.09 -24.79 -27.57
C LEU A 719 -40.50 -25.06 -28.08
N GLU A 720 -41.48 -24.21 -27.78
CA GLU A 720 -42.85 -24.39 -28.30
C GLU A 720 -42.89 -24.40 -29.83
N SER A 721 -42.14 -23.48 -30.45
CA SER A 721 -42.02 -23.36 -31.90
C SER A 721 -41.39 -24.63 -32.50
N SER A 722 -40.41 -25.22 -31.82
CA SER A 722 -39.79 -26.49 -32.18
C SER A 722 -40.77 -27.68 -32.09
N ILE A 723 -41.60 -27.74 -31.06
CA ILE A 723 -42.68 -28.76 -30.92
C ILE A 723 -43.73 -28.58 -32.03
N LYS A 724 -44.12 -27.34 -32.34
CA LYS A 724 -45.03 -26.98 -33.44
C LYS A 724 -44.46 -27.36 -34.81
N ALA A 725 -43.14 -27.26 -35.01
CA ALA A 725 -42.45 -27.51 -36.28
C ALA A 725 -42.08 -28.99 -36.57
N ASP A 726 -42.26 -29.92 -35.63
CA ASP A 726 -41.93 -31.35 -35.81
C ASP A 726 -42.95 -32.09 -36.72
N ASP A 727 -42.87 -31.85 -38.04
CA ASP A 727 -43.60 -32.52 -39.14
C ASP A 727 -42.96 -33.86 -39.55
N SER A 728 -42.47 -34.67 -38.60
CA SER A 728 -41.99 -36.03 -38.93
C SER A 728 -43.14 -36.90 -39.47
N ARG A 729 -43.16 -37.08 -40.80
CA ARG A 729 -44.15 -37.89 -41.54
C ARG A 729 -43.95 -39.40 -41.42
N ILE A 730 -42.91 -39.84 -40.71
CA ILE A 730 -42.61 -41.25 -40.49
C ILE A 730 -43.22 -41.68 -39.14
N PRO A 731 -44.20 -42.59 -39.11
CA PRO A 731 -44.73 -43.12 -37.86
C PRO A 731 -43.67 -43.95 -37.12
N VAL A 732 -43.68 -43.90 -35.79
CA VAL A 732 -42.71 -44.63 -34.96
C VAL A 732 -42.92 -46.15 -35.13
N PRO A 733 -41.88 -46.94 -35.43
CA PRO A 733 -42.02 -48.38 -35.55
C PRO A 733 -42.69 -49.02 -34.33
N SER A 734 -43.61 -49.95 -34.58
CA SER A 734 -44.31 -50.73 -33.56
C SER A 734 -45.08 -49.93 -32.49
N GLY A 735 -45.34 -48.64 -32.72
CA GLY A 735 -46.12 -47.78 -31.82
C GLY A 735 -45.36 -47.35 -30.55
N ALA A 736 -44.03 -47.42 -30.55
CA ALA A 736 -43.21 -47.06 -29.38
C ALA A 736 -43.28 -45.56 -29.01
N ILE A 737 -42.71 -45.21 -27.85
CA ILE A 737 -42.64 -43.82 -27.36
C ILE A 737 -41.88 -42.94 -28.36
N HIS A 738 -42.44 -41.78 -28.72
CA HIS A 738 -41.87 -40.83 -29.65
C HIS A 738 -40.64 -40.11 -29.04
N PRO A 739 -39.54 -39.89 -29.79
CA PRO A 739 -38.37 -39.18 -29.29
C PRO A 739 -38.67 -37.78 -28.73
N LEU A 740 -39.50 -36.99 -29.41
CA LEU A 740 -39.96 -35.67 -28.93
C LEU A 740 -40.60 -35.75 -27.54
N THR A 741 -41.43 -36.77 -27.26
CA THR A 741 -42.06 -36.95 -25.94
C THR A 741 -41.03 -37.20 -24.84
N ARG A 742 -39.93 -37.90 -25.14
CA ARG A 742 -38.82 -38.06 -24.20
C ARG A 742 -38.07 -36.76 -23.97
N TYR A 743 -37.81 -36.02 -25.06
CA TYR A 743 -37.13 -34.73 -25.03
C TYR A 743 -37.91 -33.69 -24.22
N VAL A 744 -39.15 -33.37 -24.63
CA VAL A 744 -40.00 -32.34 -24.00
C VAL A 744 -40.27 -32.68 -22.53
N MET A 745 -40.63 -33.91 -22.19
CA MET A 745 -40.89 -34.26 -20.79
C MET A 745 -39.65 -34.29 -19.90
N ASN A 746 -38.45 -34.54 -20.46
CA ASN A 746 -37.21 -34.37 -19.70
C ASN A 746 -36.88 -32.90 -19.52
N TYR A 747 -37.07 -32.08 -20.56
CA TYR A 747 -36.84 -30.64 -20.52
C TYR A 747 -37.75 -29.95 -19.50
N LEU A 748 -39.07 -30.18 -19.59
CA LEU A 748 -40.06 -29.63 -18.65
C LEU A 748 -39.79 -30.08 -17.21
N ARG A 749 -39.27 -31.30 -17.00
CA ARG A 749 -38.84 -31.75 -15.67
C ARG A 749 -37.67 -30.92 -15.13
N TYR A 750 -36.64 -30.65 -15.93
CA TYR A 750 -35.56 -29.75 -15.51
C TYR A 750 -36.07 -28.31 -15.31
N ALA A 751 -36.96 -27.81 -16.17
CA ALA A 751 -37.57 -26.49 -15.99
C ALA A 751 -38.37 -26.38 -14.68
N SER A 752 -39.04 -27.46 -14.24
CA SER A 752 -39.73 -27.47 -12.95
C SER A 752 -38.80 -27.41 -11.73
N GLU A 753 -37.51 -27.77 -11.86
CA GLU A 753 -36.51 -27.57 -10.80
C GLU A 753 -36.23 -26.05 -10.59
N TYR A 754 -36.41 -25.22 -11.63
CA TYR A 754 -36.29 -23.76 -11.59
C TYR A 754 -37.64 -23.03 -11.41
N LYS A 755 -38.69 -23.72 -10.93
CA LYS A 755 -40.08 -23.21 -10.80
C LYS A 755 -40.16 -21.77 -10.30
N ASN A 756 -39.55 -21.46 -9.16
CA ASN A 756 -39.66 -20.14 -8.52
C ASN A 756 -39.02 -19.02 -9.37
N THR A 757 -37.90 -19.30 -10.02
CA THR A 757 -37.17 -18.33 -10.84
C THR A 757 -37.87 -18.12 -12.18
N LEU A 758 -38.38 -19.19 -12.81
CA LEU A 758 -39.21 -19.06 -14.02
C LEU A 758 -40.53 -18.33 -13.73
N GLU A 759 -41.14 -18.55 -12.57
CA GLU A 759 -42.33 -17.82 -12.15
C GLU A 759 -42.08 -16.30 -12.11
N GLN A 760 -40.99 -15.89 -11.48
CA GLN A 760 -40.56 -14.49 -11.41
C GLN A 760 -40.27 -13.93 -12.82
N VAL A 761 -39.51 -14.66 -13.64
CA VAL A 761 -39.17 -14.26 -15.01
C VAL A 761 -40.43 -14.03 -15.84
N PHE A 762 -41.38 -14.97 -15.85
CA PHE A 762 -42.63 -14.80 -16.60
C PHE A 762 -43.53 -13.70 -16.01
N GLN A 763 -43.59 -13.54 -14.68
CA GLN A 763 -44.36 -12.48 -14.03
C GLN A 763 -43.84 -11.07 -14.36
N ASP A 764 -42.52 -10.90 -14.42
CA ASP A 764 -41.88 -9.63 -14.75
C ASP A 764 -42.10 -9.24 -16.22
N HIS A 765 -42.04 -10.22 -17.15
CA HIS A 765 -42.04 -9.95 -18.60
C HIS A 765 -43.42 -10.09 -19.28
N GLN A 766 -44.43 -10.69 -18.64
CA GLN A 766 -45.82 -10.76 -19.16
C GLN A 766 -46.48 -9.39 -19.41
N LYS A 767 -45.92 -8.30 -18.86
CA LYS A 767 -46.48 -6.94 -19.01
C LYS A 767 -46.17 -6.28 -20.36
N SER A 768 -45.35 -6.89 -21.21
CA SER A 768 -44.93 -6.30 -22.50
C SER A 768 -45.95 -6.49 -23.64
N ASP A 769 -46.51 -7.70 -23.80
CA ASP A 769 -47.30 -8.05 -25.00
C ASP A 769 -48.74 -7.49 -25.01
N ASN A 770 -49.29 -7.07 -23.86
CA ASN A 770 -50.67 -6.57 -23.76
C ASN A 770 -50.88 -5.12 -24.27
N LYS A 771 -49.98 -4.58 -25.09
CA LYS A 771 -50.11 -3.24 -25.71
C LYS A 771 -50.36 -3.25 -27.23
N SER A 772 -50.46 -4.42 -27.86
CA SER A 772 -50.57 -4.53 -29.33
C SER A 772 -51.65 -5.51 -29.83
N SER A 773 -52.87 -5.44 -29.27
CA SER A 773 -54.10 -5.79 -30.00
C SER A 773 -55.32 -5.12 -29.39
N GLY A 774 -56.05 -4.32 -30.19
CA GLY A 774 -57.31 -3.71 -29.79
C GLY A 774 -58.51 -4.63 -30.03
N ASN A 775 -59.59 -4.38 -29.29
CA ASN A 775 -60.96 -4.86 -29.49
C ASN A 775 -61.16 -6.24 -30.18
N ASP A 776 -61.54 -7.26 -29.40
CA ASP A 776 -62.92 -7.76 -29.55
C ASP A 776 -63.43 -8.67 -28.39
N LYS A 777 -64.71 -8.48 -28.08
CA LYS A 777 -65.71 -9.44 -27.54
C LYS A 777 -65.54 -10.11 -26.16
N ASN A 778 -66.54 -9.78 -25.32
CA ASN A 778 -67.26 -10.68 -24.41
C ASN A 778 -67.11 -12.19 -24.73
N ASN A 779 -66.80 -13.00 -23.71
CA ASN A 779 -67.76 -14.03 -23.30
C ASN A 779 -67.61 -14.43 -21.83
N ASN A 780 -68.73 -14.79 -21.20
CA ASN A 780 -68.74 -15.33 -19.85
C ASN A 780 -68.15 -16.75 -19.83
N ASN A 781 -67.13 -16.97 -19.01
CA ASN A 781 -66.97 -18.22 -18.27
C ASN A 781 -66.08 -17.96 -17.04
N ASN A 782 -66.71 -17.99 -15.87
CA ASN A 782 -66.10 -17.60 -14.60
C ASN A 782 -65.32 -18.78 -13.99
N ASP A 783 -64.35 -19.28 -14.76
CA ASP A 783 -63.45 -20.39 -14.41
C ASP A 783 -61.99 -19.95 -14.70
N SER A 784 -61.68 -18.69 -14.34
CA SER A 784 -60.36 -18.09 -14.46
C SER A 784 -59.40 -18.83 -13.54
N ARG A 785 -58.64 -19.76 -14.13
CA ARG A 785 -57.62 -20.53 -13.41
C ARG A 785 -56.68 -19.53 -12.73
N ASN A 786 -56.57 -19.60 -11.40
CA ASN A 786 -55.43 -19.04 -10.66
C ASN A 786 -54.18 -19.88 -10.95
N CYS A 787 -53.84 -20.02 -12.23
CA CYS A 787 -52.67 -20.71 -12.72
C CYS A 787 -51.55 -19.69 -12.82
N SER A 788 -50.37 -20.05 -12.36
CA SER A 788 -49.25 -19.13 -12.34
C SER A 788 -48.71 -18.87 -13.77
N PRO A 789 -48.12 -17.70 -14.06
CA PRO A 789 -47.48 -17.38 -15.33
C PRO A 789 -46.65 -18.51 -15.95
N PHE A 790 -45.79 -19.17 -15.18
CA PHE A 790 -44.98 -20.30 -15.64
C PHE A 790 -45.83 -21.56 -15.88
N ALA A 791 -46.78 -21.86 -14.98
CA ALA A 791 -47.67 -23.01 -15.14
C ALA A 791 -48.53 -22.93 -16.43
N MET A 792 -48.93 -21.74 -16.86
CA MET A 792 -49.62 -21.54 -18.14
C MET A 792 -48.74 -21.94 -19.35
N GLN A 793 -47.48 -21.51 -19.38
CA GLN A 793 -46.52 -21.85 -20.45
C GLN A 793 -46.16 -23.34 -20.41
N PHE A 794 -46.03 -23.92 -19.21
CA PHE A 794 -45.81 -25.36 -19.03
C PHE A 794 -46.98 -26.18 -19.60
N ILE A 795 -48.23 -25.75 -19.36
CA ILE A 795 -49.43 -26.42 -19.88
C ILE A 795 -49.52 -26.27 -21.41
N GLU A 796 -49.22 -25.09 -21.97
CA GLU A 796 -49.21 -24.87 -23.42
C GLU A 796 -48.20 -25.81 -24.11
N ALA A 797 -46.94 -25.86 -23.65
CA ALA A 797 -45.93 -26.78 -24.18
C ALA A 797 -46.37 -28.27 -24.12
N MET A 798 -47.16 -28.66 -23.11
CA MET A 798 -47.74 -30.00 -22.99
C MET A 798 -48.93 -30.25 -23.93
N ASP A 799 -49.85 -29.30 -24.07
CA ASP A 799 -51.02 -29.44 -24.95
C ASP A 799 -50.59 -29.36 -26.44
N LEU A 800 -49.48 -28.68 -26.75
CA LEU A 800 -48.80 -28.74 -28.06
C LEU A 800 -48.16 -30.10 -28.33
N LEU A 801 -47.51 -30.71 -27.34
CA LEU A 801 -46.97 -32.07 -27.45
C LEU A 801 -48.10 -33.09 -27.70
N ASP A 802 -49.21 -33.00 -26.98
CA ASP A 802 -50.38 -33.86 -27.21
C ASP A 802 -50.94 -33.66 -28.61
N SER A 803 -51.05 -32.42 -29.09
CA SER A 803 -51.52 -32.09 -30.44
C SER A 803 -50.61 -32.66 -31.53
N ASN A 804 -49.28 -32.62 -31.33
CA ASN A 804 -48.30 -33.23 -32.23
C ASN A 804 -48.45 -34.77 -32.24
N LEU A 805 -48.62 -35.39 -31.07
CA LEU A 805 -48.85 -36.84 -30.93
C LEU A 805 -50.16 -37.30 -31.57
N GLU A 806 -51.25 -36.55 -31.39
CA GLU A 806 -52.55 -36.83 -31.99
C GLU A 806 -52.52 -36.66 -33.53
N SER A 807 -51.73 -35.71 -34.05
CA SER A 807 -51.46 -35.61 -35.49
C SER A 807 -50.71 -36.85 -35.99
N LYS A 808 -49.63 -37.26 -35.31
CA LYS A 808 -48.81 -38.43 -35.70
C LYS A 808 -49.52 -39.77 -35.51
N SER A 809 -50.50 -39.86 -34.62
CA SER A 809 -51.35 -41.05 -34.47
C SER A 809 -52.09 -41.39 -35.78
N LYS A 810 -52.42 -40.37 -36.59
CA LYS A 810 -53.16 -40.52 -37.86
C LYS A 810 -52.28 -41.05 -39.01
N LEU A 811 -50.96 -41.15 -38.82
CA LEU A 811 -50.02 -41.71 -39.80
C LEU A 811 -50.03 -43.25 -39.82
N TYR A 812 -50.56 -43.91 -38.80
CA TYR A 812 -50.64 -45.37 -38.75
C TYR A 812 -51.81 -45.89 -39.61
N LYS A 813 -51.53 -46.87 -40.49
CA LYS A 813 -52.55 -47.56 -41.31
C LYS A 813 -53.53 -48.40 -40.50
N ASP A 814 -53.17 -48.78 -39.27
CA ASP A 814 -53.97 -49.59 -38.37
C ASP A 814 -54.48 -48.72 -37.20
N PRO A 815 -55.79 -48.41 -37.12
CA PRO A 815 -56.34 -47.58 -36.05
C PRO A 815 -56.15 -48.17 -34.64
N ALA A 816 -55.95 -49.48 -34.49
CA ALA A 816 -55.65 -50.05 -33.19
C ALA A 816 -54.20 -49.76 -32.75
N LEU A 817 -53.26 -49.63 -33.71
CA LEU A 817 -51.87 -49.27 -33.44
C LEU A 817 -51.72 -47.78 -33.04
N SER A 818 -52.52 -46.89 -33.62
CA SER A 818 -52.49 -45.46 -33.23
C SER A 818 -52.90 -45.25 -31.76
N TYR A 819 -53.88 -46.00 -31.26
CA TYR A 819 -54.24 -45.97 -29.84
C TYR A 819 -53.15 -46.57 -28.94
N ILE A 820 -52.45 -47.64 -29.36
CA ILE A 820 -51.29 -48.16 -28.61
C ILE A 820 -50.15 -47.14 -28.56
N PHE A 821 -49.91 -46.41 -29.66
CA PHE A 821 -48.96 -45.30 -29.69
C PHE A 821 -49.33 -44.16 -28.73
N LEU A 822 -50.59 -43.71 -28.76
CA LEU A 822 -51.09 -42.68 -27.83
C LEU A 822 -51.01 -43.14 -26.37
N MET A 823 -51.34 -44.40 -26.09
CA MET A 823 -51.22 -45.00 -24.76
C MET A 823 -49.76 -45.07 -24.26
N ASN A 824 -48.81 -45.49 -25.10
CA ASN A 824 -47.38 -45.53 -24.75
C ASN A 824 -46.85 -44.15 -24.38
N ASN A 825 -47.14 -43.14 -25.20
CA ASN A 825 -46.68 -41.77 -24.96
C ASN A 825 -47.39 -41.15 -23.74
N GLY A 826 -48.71 -41.29 -23.63
CA GLY A 826 -49.48 -40.79 -22.49
C GLY A 826 -49.09 -41.44 -21.16
N ARG A 827 -48.78 -42.75 -21.12
CA ARG A 827 -48.24 -43.41 -19.92
C ARG A 827 -46.85 -42.90 -19.57
N TYR A 828 -45.98 -42.68 -20.55
CA TYR A 828 -44.65 -42.12 -20.30
C TYR A 828 -44.75 -40.70 -19.72
N ILE A 829 -45.62 -39.84 -20.28
CA ILE A 829 -45.94 -38.51 -19.74
C ILE A 829 -46.46 -38.62 -18.30
N MET A 830 -47.45 -39.49 -18.06
CA MET A 830 -48.03 -39.70 -16.72
C MET A 830 -47.00 -40.20 -15.69
N LYS A 831 -46.07 -41.07 -16.10
CA LYS A 831 -44.96 -41.57 -15.26
C LYS A 831 -43.95 -40.46 -14.95
N LYS A 832 -43.72 -39.53 -15.87
CA LYS A 832 -42.87 -38.34 -15.65
C LYS A 832 -43.52 -37.33 -14.71
N ILE A 833 -44.82 -37.04 -14.89
CA ILE A 833 -45.60 -36.18 -13.97
C ILE A 833 -45.55 -36.74 -12.53
N LYS A 834 -45.83 -38.03 -12.35
CA LYS A 834 -45.80 -38.69 -11.03
C LYS A 834 -44.40 -38.91 -10.45
N GLY A 835 -43.34 -38.63 -11.22
CA GLY A 835 -41.95 -38.82 -10.82
C GLY A 835 -41.25 -37.56 -10.30
N SER A 836 -41.97 -36.47 -10.15
CA SER A 836 -41.53 -35.18 -9.61
C SER A 836 -42.60 -34.64 -8.67
N SER A 837 -42.19 -33.87 -7.65
CA SER A 837 -43.09 -33.17 -6.72
C SER A 837 -43.67 -31.90 -7.34
N GLU A 838 -42.90 -31.27 -8.23
CA GLU A 838 -43.09 -29.92 -8.76
C GLU A 838 -44.07 -29.90 -9.95
N ILE A 839 -44.00 -30.91 -10.83
CA ILE A 839 -44.88 -31.01 -12.01
C ILE A 839 -46.35 -31.15 -11.62
N PRO A 840 -46.76 -32.01 -10.65
CA PRO A 840 -48.16 -32.10 -10.22
C PRO A 840 -48.73 -30.79 -9.70
N GLU A 841 -47.94 -29.99 -8.97
CA GLU A 841 -48.35 -28.68 -8.48
C GLU A 841 -48.61 -27.68 -9.61
N LEU A 842 -47.77 -27.69 -10.66
CA LEU A 842 -47.91 -26.82 -11.83
C LEU A 842 -49.13 -27.19 -12.70
N LEU A 843 -49.41 -28.49 -12.86
CA LEU A 843 -50.50 -28.96 -13.73
C LEU A 843 -51.88 -28.95 -13.06
N GLY A 844 -51.92 -29.14 -11.74
CA GLY A 844 -53.15 -29.28 -10.97
C GLY A 844 -53.89 -30.61 -11.19
N ASP A 845 -54.66 -30.98 -10.17
CA ASP A 845 -55.40 -32.24 -10.10
C ASP A 845 -56.35 -32.49 -11.29
N SER A 846 -56.97 -31.43 -11.81
CA SER A 846 -57.96 -31.52 -12.89
C SER A 846 -57.33 -32.02 -14.20
N LEU A 847 -56.14 -31.52 -14.55
CA LEU A 847 -55.42 -31.92 -15.77
C LEU A 847 -54.86 -33.35 -15.66
N ILE A 848 -54.38 -33.74 -14.48
CA ILE A 848 -53.92 -35.11 -14.20
C ILE A 848 -55.09 -36.10 -14.33
N ARG A 849 -56.28 -35.72 -13.83
CA ARG A 849 -57.53 -36.51 -13.99
C ARG A 849 -58.02 -36.55 -15.44
N ARG A 850 -57.88 -35.46 -16.21
CA ARG A 850 -58.14 -35.41 -17.68
C ARG A 850 -57.29 -36.44 -18.41
N ARG A 851 -55.96 -36.31 -18.32
CA ARG A 851 -54.98 -37.23 -18.96
C ARG A 851 -55.16 -38.69 -18.55
N SER A 852 -55.51 -38.95 -17.28
CA SER A 852 -55.84 -40.31 -16.80
C SER A 852 -57.13 -40.87 -17.41
N SER A 853 -58.07 -40.02 -17.81
CA SER A 853 -59.31 -40.40 -18.50
C SER A 853 -59.07 -40.65 -19.98
N ASP A 854 -58.25 -39.82 -20.63
CA ASP A 854 -57.87 -39.98 -22.03
C ASP A 854 -57.16 -41.32 -22.26
N LEU A 855 -56.22 -41.69 -21.39
CA LEU A 855 -55.58 -43.02 -21.40
C LEU A 855 -56.58 -44.20 -21.31
N ARG A 856 -57.60 -44.08 -20.45
CA ARG A 856 -58.68 -45.08 -20.35
C ARG A 856 -59.55 -45.10 -21.60
N GLN A 857 -59.74 -43.96 -22.26
CA GLN A 857 -60.51 -43.87 -23.50
C GLN A 857 -59.74 -44.47 -24.69
N TYR A 858 -58.43 -44.23 -24.79
CA TYR A 858 -57.57 -44.88 -25.78
C TYR A 858 -57.56 -46.40 -25.59
N HIS A 859 -57.50 -46.89 -24.36
CA HIS A 859 -57.59 -48.33 -24.06
C HIS A 859 -58.92 -48.94 -24.57
N LYS A 860 -60.06 -48.32 -24.24
CA LYS A 860 -61.38 -48.76 -24.75
C LYS A 860 -61.47 -48.70 -26.28
N ASN A 861 -60.90 -47.67 -26.89
CA ASN A 861 -60.90 -47.50 -28.34
C ASN A 861 -60.03 -48.58 -29.01
N TYR A 862 -58.81 -48.84 -28.53
CA TYR A 862 -57.98 -49.97 -28.98
C TYR A 862 -58.76 -51.29 -28.92
N GLN A 863 -59.40 -51.59 -27.78
CA GLN A 863 -60.14 -52.84 -27.60
C GLN A 863 -61.30 -52.95 -28.61
N ARG A 864 -62.02 -51.85 -28.86
CA ARG A 864 -63.09 -51.80 -29.85
C ARG A 864 -62.55 -51.99 -31.28
N GLU A 865 -61.54 -51.23 -31.71
CA GLU A 865 -61.05 -51.30 -33.10
C GLU A 865 -60.36 -52.64 -33.41
N ALA A 866 -59.59 -53.19 -32.47
CA ALA A 866 -58.91 -54.47 -32.65
C ALA A 866 -59.85 -55.68 -32.54
N TRP A 867 -60.70 -55.74 -31.50
CA TRP A 867 -61.35 -56.99 -31.09
C TRP A 867 -62.86 -57.06 -31.36
N SER A 868 -63.53 -55.96 -31.73
CA SER A 868 -64.98 -55.98 -32.01
C SER A 868 -65.37 -56.96 -33.13
N LYS A 869 -64.56 -57.07 -34.19
CA LYS A 869 -64.79 -58.01 -35.30
C LYS A 869 -64.64 -59.47 -34.87
N VAL A 870 -63.70 -59.75 -33.97
CA VAL A 870 -63.50 -61.07 -33.35
C VAL A 870 -64.71 -61.43 -32.48
N LEU A 871 -65.14 -60.50 -31.62
CA LEU A 871 -66.32 -60.68 -30.77
C LEU A 871 -67.62 -60.85 -31.57
N ALA A 872 -67.73 -60.20 -32.74
CA ALA A 872 -68.85 -60.37 -33.65
C ALA A 872 -68.96 -61.79 -34.25
N CYS A 873 -67.92 -62.62 -34.19
CA CYS A 873 -68.00 -64.06 -34.53
C CYS A 873 -68.74 -64.89 -33.48
N PHE A 874 -68.81 -64.43 -32.23
CA PHE A 874 -69.42 -65.16 -31.11
C PHE A 874 -70.90 -64.81 -30.87
N LYS A 875 -71.44 -63.87 -31.64
CA LYS A 875 -72.86 -63.52 -31.63
C LYS A 875 -73.71 -64.60 -32.30
N ASP A 876 -74.90 -64.82 -31.76
CA ASP A 876 -75.87 -65.79 -32.28
C ASP A 876 -76.60 -65.30 -33.55
N GLU A 877 -76.53 -63.99 -33.81
CA GLU A 877 -77.11 -63.31 -34.98
C GLU A 877 -76.60 -63.96 -36.29
N GLY A 878 -77.53 -64.44 -37.12
CA GLY A 878 -77.22 -65.07 -38.42
C GLY A 878 -76.78 -66.54 -38.37
N LEU A 879 -76.79 -67.21 -37.20
CA LEU A 879 -76.50 -68.66 -37.12
C LEU A 879 -77.73 -69.56 -37.32
N GLN A 880 -78.93 -69.00 -37.24
CA GLN A 880 -80.20 -69.73 -37.39
C GLN A 880 -80.78 -69.53 -38.80
N VAL A 881 -81.20 -70.62 -39.43
CA VAL A 881 -81.96 -70.61 -40.69
C VAL A 881 -83.28 -71.33 -40.42
N LYS A 882 -84.40 -70.61 -40.53
CA LYS A 882 -85.75 -71.10 -40.18
C LYS A 882 -85.80 -71.76 -38.78
N GLY A 883 -85.19 -71.14 -37.77
CA GLY A 883 -85.19 -71.60 -36.38
C GLY A 883 -84.19 -72.73 -36.05
N ASN A 884 -83.57 -73.37 -37.06
CA ASN A 884 -82.55 -74.39 -36.84
C ASN A 884 -81.13 -73.83 -37.00
N VAL A 885 -80.20 -74.28 -36.15
CA VAL A 885 -78.78 -73.90 -36.21
C VAL A 885 -78.12 -74.48 -37.46
N SER A 886 -77.59 -73.62 -38.33
CA SER A 886 -76.90 -74.05 -39.54
C SER A 886 -75.46 -74.49 -39.23
N LYS A 887 -75.19 -75.79 -39.36
CA LYS A 887 -73.84 -76.36 -39.21
C LYS A 887 -72.80 -75.70 -40.13
N GLN A 888 -73.22 -75.22 -41.30
CA GLN A 888 -72.35 -74.52 -42.25
C GLN A 888 -71.97 -73.12 -41.73
N MET A 889 -72.95 -72.33 -41.29
CA MET A 889 -72.71 -71.00 -40.73
C MET A 889 -71.82 -71.06 -39.47
N VAL A 890 -72.03 -72.06 -38.59
CA VAL A 890 -71.17 -72.27 -37.41
C VAL A 890 -69.72 -72.53 -37.82
N LYS A 891 -69.47 -73.42 -38.81
CA LYS A 891 -68.11 -73.67 -39.34
C LYS A 891 -67.47 -72.42 -39.91
N GLU A 892 -68.23 -71.60 -40.64
CA GLU A 892 -67.74 -70.35 -41.21
C GLU A 892 -67.41 -69.31 -40.13
N ARG A 893 -68.20 -69.20 -39.06
CA ARG A 893 -67.85 -68.37 -37.89
C ARG A 893 -66.54 -68.81 -37.23
N PHE A 894 -66.34 -70.11 -36.99
CA PHE A 894 -65.07 -70.62 -36.44
C PHE A 894 -63.87 -70.39 -37.38
N LYS A 895 -64.04 -70.59 -38.69
CA LYS A 895 -62.99 -70.31 -39.69
C LYS A 895 -62.63 -68.82 -39.74
N SER A 896 -63.64 -67.95 -39.71
CA SER A 896 -63.47 -66.50 -39.67
C SER A 896 -62.79 -66.03 -38.39
N PHE A 897 -63.20 -66.58 -37.23
CA PHE A 897 -62.54 -66.36 -35.95
C PHE A 897 -61.05 -66.73 -35.99
N ASN A 898 -60.72 -67.98 -36.39
CA ASN A 898 -59.33 -68.45 -36.42
C ASN A 898 -58.46 -67.54 -37.29
N ALA A 899 -58.95 -67.17 -38.49
CA ALA A 899 -58.23 -66.28 -39.40
C ALA A 899 -58.00 -64.87 -38.83
N MET A 900 -59.03 -64.25 -38.24
CA MET A 900 -58.89 -62.92 -37.63
C MET A 900 -58.01 -62.94 -36.38
N PHE A 901 -58.09 -63.98 -35.55
CA PHE A 901 -57.24 -64.16 -34.37
C PHE A 901 -55.77 -64.33 -34.77
N GLU A 902 -55.48 -65.17 -35.77
CA GLU A 902 -54.13 -65.34 -36.33
C GLU A 902 -53.56 -64.04 -36.91
N GLU A 903 -54.38 -63.25 -37.60
CA GLU A 903 -53.95 -61.99 -38.18
C GLU A 903 -53.69 -60.92 -37.12
N ILE A 904 -54.51 -60.88 -36.06
CA ILE A 904 -54.33 -59.97 -34.92
C ILE A 904 -53.10 -60.38 -34.11
N HIS A 905 -52.93 -61.65 -33.75
CA HIS A 905 -51.76 -62.14 -33.04
C HIS A 905 -50.46 -61.83 -33.79
N ARG A 906 -50.40 -62.15 -35.08
CA ARG A 906 -49.24 -61.86 -35.95
C ARG A 906 -48.94 -60.37 -36.07
N ARG A 907 -49.95 -59.49 -36.06
CA ARG A 907 -49.74 -58.03 -36.08
C ARG A 907 -49.30 -57.51 -34.71
N GLN A 908 -50.00 -57.87 -33.65
CA GLN A 908 -49.86 -57.24 -32.34
C GLN A 908 -48.74 -57.83 -31.47
N SER A 909 -48.24 -59.03 -31.77
CA SER A 909 -46.96 -59.54 -31.24
C SER A 909 -45.77 -58.68 -31.64
N SER A 910 -45.78 -58.11 -32.85
CA SER A 910 -44.72 -57.20 -33.32
C SER A 910 -44.87 -55.76 -32.79
N TRP A 911 -45.95 -55.42 -32.09
CA TRP A 911 -46.14 -54.10 -31.47
C TRP A 911 -45.38 -54.05 -30.14
N VAL A 912 -45.02 -52.85 -29.70
CA VAL A 912 -44.24 -52.65 -28.47
C VAL A 912 -45.08 -51.85 -27.49
N VAL A 913 -45.35 -52.40 -26.30
CA VAL A 913 -45.85 -51.63 -25.15
C VAL A 913 -44.69 -51.42 -24.18
N SER A 914 -44.36 -50.16 -23.89
CA SER A 914 -43.12 -49.80 -23.16
C SER A 914 -43.25 -49.82 -21.63
N ASP A 915 -44.46 -49.96 -21.09
CA ASP A 915 -44.73 -49.96 -19.65
C ASP A 915 -45.37 -51.31 -19.27
N GLU A 916 -44.65 -52.14 -18.51
CA GLU A 916 -45.01 -53.52 -18.20
C GLU A 916 -46.36 -53.65 -17.49
N GLN A 917 -46.69 -52.68 -16.63
CA GLN A 917 -48.00 -52.60 -15.99
C GLN A 917 -49.11 -52.41 -17.05
N MET A 918 -48.95 -51.46 -17.96
CA MET A 918 -49.94 -51.25 -19.04
C MET A 918 -50.01 -52.45 -19.99
N GLN A 919 -48.89 -53.10 -20.28
CA GLN A 919 -48.85 -54.33 -21.10
C GLN A 919 -49.71 -55.44 -20.45
N SER A 920 -49.56 -55.61 -19.13
CA SER A 920 -50.32 -56.57 -18.34
C SER A 920 -51.81 -56.20 -18.26
N GLU A 921 -52.13 -54.92 -18.01
CA GLU A 921 -53.50 -54.39 -18.02
C GLU A 921 -54.21 -54.62 -19.37
N LEU A 922 -53.50 -54.41 -20.49
CA LEU A 922 -53.99 -54.68 -21.84
C LEU A 922 -54.27 -56.17 -22.08
N ARG A 923 -53.31 -57.05 -21.76
CA ARG A 923 -53.45 -58.51 -21.93
C ARG A 923 -54.61 -59.07 -21.11
N VAL A 924 -54.69 -58.71 -19.82
CA VAL A 924 -55.79 -59.09 -18.93
C VAL A 924 -57.13 -58.56 -19.44
N SER A 925 -57.19 -57.31 -19.91
CA SER A 925 -58.43 -56.73 -20.46
C SER A 925 -58.91 -57.45 -21.73
N VAL A 926 -58.00 -57.87 -22.60
CA VAL A 926 -58.31 -58.65 -23.80
C VAL A 926 -58.75 -60.07 -23.41
N SER A 927 -58.01 -60.77 -22.54
CA SER A 927 -58.36 -62.12 -22.08
C SER A 927 -59.75 -62.14 -21.43
N ALA A 928 -60.02 -61.22 -20.51
CA ALA A 928 -61.29 -61.10 -19.78
C ALA A 928 -62.52 -60.90 -20.68
N VAL A 929 -62.35 -60.45 -21.92
CA VAL A 929 -63.45 -60.25 -22.88
C VAL A 929 -63.48 -61.34 -23.97
N ILE A 930 -62.33 -61.81 -24.44
CA ILE A 930 -62.24 -62.83 -25.51
C ILE A 930 -62.45 -64.25 -24.96
N VAL A 931 -61.77 -64.62 -23.88
CA VAL A 931 -61.77 -66.02 -23.39
C VAL A 931 -63.15 -66.44 -22.87
N PRO A 932 -63.90 -65.64 -22.08
CA PRO A 932 -65.27 -66.00 -21.69
C PRO A 932 -66.25 -66.08 -22.87
N ALA A 933 -66.15 -65.15 -23.83
CA ALA A 933 -67.00 -65.15 -25.02
C ALA A 933 -66.73 -66.38 -25.90
N TYR A 934 -65.46 -66.73 -26.12
CA TYR A 934 -65.06 -67.95 -26.84
C TYR A 934 -65.50 -69.22 -26.09
N ARG A 935 -65.27 -69.30 -24.78
CA ARG A 935 -65.66 -70.45 -23.95
C ARG A 935 -67.18 -70.69 -24.00
N SER A 936 -67.99 -69.62 -23.94
CA SER A 936 -69.45 -69.69 -24.10
C SER A 936 -69.87 -70.11 -25.51
N PHE A 937 -69.28 -69.53 -26.55
CA PHE A 937 -69.59 -69.87 -27.94
C PHE A 937 -69.22 -71.31 -28.29
N LEU A 938 -68.02 -71.75 -27.89
CA LEU A 938 -67.55 -73.12 -28.03
C LEU A 938 -68.45 -74.09 -27.27
N GLY A 939 -68.76 -73.82 -26.00
CA GLY A 939 -69.65 -74.66 -25.20
C GLY A 939 -71.02 -74.89 -25.85
N ARG A 940 -71.63 -73.83 -26.42
CA ARG A 940 -72.96 -73.91 -27.05
C ARG A 940 -72.95 -74.57 -28.43
N PHE A 941 -71.89 -74.40 -29.22
CA PHE A 941 -71.88 -74.84 -30.62
C PHE A 941 -70.99 -76.06 -30.95
N ARG A 942 -70.18 -76.56 -30.00
CA ARG A 942 -69.27 -77.72 -30.20
C ARG A 942 -69.98 -78.96 -30.75
N GLN A 943 -71.21 -79.26 -30.29
CA GLN A 943 -72.00 -80.42 -30.75
C GLN A 943 -72.39 -80.40 -32.24
N TYR A 944 -72.30 -79.24 -32.91
CA TYR A 944 -72.63 -79.09 -34.32
C TYR A 944 -71.41 -79.28 -35.25
N LEU A 945 -70.21 -79.47 -34.69
CA LEU A 945 -68.94 -79.61 -35.41
C LEU A 945 -68.48 -81.08 -35.43
N SER A 946 -68.38 -81.66 -36.63
CA SER A 946 -68.10 -83.09 -36.83
C SER A 946 -66.62 -83.46 -36.97
N SER A 947 -65.69 -82.55 -36.63
CA SER A 947 -64.23 -82.80 -36.70
C SER A 947 -63.43 -81.68 -36.03
N ASP A 948 -62.39 -82.04 -35.28
CA ASP A 948 -61.42 -81.13 -34.65
C ASP A 948 -60.72 -80.17 -35.62
N LYS A 949 -60.73 -80.44 -36.95
CA LYS A 949 -60.17 -79.55 -37.97
C LYS A 949 -60.76 -78.12 -37.99
N HIS A 950 -61.87 -77.86 -37.29
CA HIS A 950 -62.52 -76.54 -37.24
C HIS A 950 -62.27 -75.78 -35.92
N VAL A 951 -61.94 -76.47 -34.83
CA VAL A 951 -61.68 -75.89 -33.50
C VAL A 951 -60.17 -75.93 -33.26
N LYS A 952 -59.48 -74.85 -33.65
CA LYS A 952 -58.00 -74.81 -33.66
C LYS A 952 -57.40 -74.52 -32.27
N TYR A 953 -58.17 -73.93 -31.35
CA TYR A 953 -57.69 -73.42 -30.07
C TYR A 953 -58.62 -73.84 -28.92
N GLY A 954 -58.05 -74.26 -27.79
CA GLY A 954 -58.74 -74.30 -26.51
C GLY A 954 -58.80 -72.91 -25.85
N PRO A 955 -59.66 -72.69 -24.82
CA PRO A 955 -59.68 -71.44 -24.08
C PRO A 955 -58.33 -71.06 -23.45
N GLU A 956 -57.59 -72.06 -22.95
CA GLU A 956 -56.23 -71.89 -22.40
C GLU A 956 -55.18 -71.60 -23.49
N ASP A 957 -55.33 -72.19 -24.69
CA ASP A 957 -54.46 -71.85 -25.83
C ASP A 957 -54.61 -70.37 -26.21
N LEU A 958 -55.84 -69.83 -26.20
CA LEU A 958 -56.10 -68.41 -26.48
C LEU A 958 -55.51 -67.48 -25.43
N GLU A 959 -55.56 -67.86 -24.16
CA GLU A 959 -54.98 -67.09 -23.05
C GLU A 959 -53.45 -66.97 -23.20
N ASN A 960 -52.77 -68.10 -23.44
CA ASN A 960 -51.33 -68.13 -23.73
C ASN A 960 -50.96 -67.26 -24.96
N TYR A 961 -51.74 -67.31 -26.05
CA TYR A 961 -51.50 -66.47 -27.22
C TYR A 961 -51.79 -64.98 -26.98
N ILE A 962 -52.70 -64.63 -26.07
CA ILE A 962 -52.95 -63.24 -25.66
C ILE A 962 -51.76 -62.71 -24.81
N ASP A 963 -51.15 -63.56 -23.99
CA ASP A 963 -49.97 -63.19 -23.20
C ASP A 963 -48.69 -62.96 -24.04
N GLU A 964 -48.63 -63.47 -25.26
CA GLU A 964 -47.53 -63.18 -26.20
C GLU A 964 -47.64 -61.80 -26.87
N LEU A 965 -48.81 -61.14 -26.81
CA LEU A 965 -49.05 -59.86 -27.49
C LEU A 965 -48.19 -58.72 -26.93
N PHE A 966 -47.88 -57.73 -27.77
CA PHE A 966 -47.07 -56.55 -27.44
C PHE A 966 -45.63 -56.82 -26.98
N SER A 967 -45.10 -58.02 -27.26
CA SER A 967 -43.74 -58.45 -26.91
C SER A 967 -42.66 -57.86 -27.83
N GLY A 968 -43.03 -57.16 -28.90
CA GLY A 968 -42.11 -56.57 -29.87
C GLY A 968 -41.40 -57.57 -30.78
N ASN A 969 -41.76 -58.84 -30.73
CA ASN A 969 -40.99 -59.91 -31.37
C ASN A 969 -41.77 -60.54 -32.55
N PRO A 970 -41.42 -60.24 -33.82
CA PRO A 970 -42.16 -60.74 -34.99
C PRO A 970 -41.94 -62.23 -35.27
N SER A 971 -41.07 -62.91 -34.52
CA SER A 971 -40.72 -64.33 -34.73
C SER A 971 -41.67 -65.33 -34.07
N VAL A 972 -42.62 -64.87 -33.25
CA VAL A 972 -43.57 -65.74 -32.52
C VAL A 972 -44.69 -66.20 -33.44
N GLY A 973 -44.38 -67.15 -34.33
CA GLY A 973 -45.38 -67.81 -35.18
C GLY A 973 -46.21 -68.82 -34.37
N MET A 974 -47.54 -68.70 -34.42
CA MET A 974 -48.46 -69.60 -33.71
C MET A 974 -48.19 -71.07 -34.06
N LYS A 975 -47.77 -71.86 -33.08
CA LYS A 975 -47.52 -73.31 -33.25
C LYS A 975 -48.85 -74.02 -33.50
N LYS A 976 -49.05 -74.54 -34.71
CA LYS A 976 -50.18 -75.42 -35.01
C LYS A 976 -50.05 -76.70 -34.17
N ARG A 977 -51.12 -77.02 -33.43
CA ARG A 977 -51.36 -78.39 -32.94
C ARG A 977 -51.31 -79.35 -34.15
N THR A 978 -50.53 -80.42 -34.01
CA THR A 978 -50.53 -81.57 -34.94
C THR A 978 -51.64 -82.52 -34.56
#